data_AF-A0A350AWV1-F1
#
_entry.id   AF-A0A350AWV1-F1
#
_cell.length_a   1.000
_cell.length_b   1.000
_cell.length_c   1.000
_cell.angle_alpha   90.00
_cell.angle_beta   90.00
_cell.angle_gamma   90.00
#
_symmetry.space_group_name_H-M   'P 1'
#
loop_
_entity.id
_entity.type
_entity.pdbx_description
1 polymer ?
#
loop_
_entity_poly.entity_id
_entity_poly.type
_entity_poly.pdbx_seq_one_letter_code
_entity_poly.pdbx_strand_id
1 'polypeptide(L)'
;MSKIDSKVASLADGQERLELLRVLWRSRLGDLREQSLIRQGKGWFHISGMGHEALAAIAIHLQPGDYTFPYYRDRAFCVQRGLSDYDLAMAFYAKRDSSSGGRQLTGHFSDRKLNIWSHPSPVGVHLLPACGAAWGMQLDGKQNVVYASLGEASARQGDFFEAVCFAKERKLPVVFVVEDNRIAISTSTIRTNPIALGVLDKSEWIRVDGSDVDAVAAAGEAAVAHARSGHGPAFIWCDVERFSNHSSADDQRMYRAADELESMHDRDPIAVYQRKLIEEGVLTDESAVALEEGIREEVREAYRLASTTEDPRAEESALHLTGDTVAAPSLPKIEFGDSCRILDAVNKTFHAAMDRIDDVVFFGEDIADPKGGVFNLTKGLSTKDPSRAVNSPLAESTIMGVSVGLASYGKRPCFEIQFVDFIYPGWNQLVSNMATLRWRSFGHWKCPLVIYAPCGGYLPGGALWHSQAGEASFARVPGIRVAIPSTPSDAAGLFWTALHGEDPTIILLPKHLMWAELPVPESVEPVPLGEARIVRKGELLTLVTWGNCVELVEETFDAMDTQLDIELIDLRSIAPWDRDTIADSIRKTGRLIIVQEDNISASVGQMIVAEMCSQRCVLEALKAPPVIVSKEDVHVGFNPIYEYAALPDTARIQAALDYLLSNTLEASLKLDPVGDLSVTPLETTTEDVMIAPDRAPAESATKTITVPILGEGIRVARVVSVLKEVGDAVKADDPLCEVETDKAVFPIECDEDGILEEWKISEDDEVSVGQDLVVLRLSELAPPKAALATATGPIAYDTLKRTGGLSSEAVKQLQGIVPATIDMTCRWEAVRDARLRSKKTPGGTLSTATMTAWAVAQAMKKHERFASVVRGNDLNYDPNRIDLGVAVALQGDELETAVVKDVHKLEWDGFEEVFNESLKRTRHGEVDSKNRVSLSISSMAAYNVRSAIPIVVPPSIATLFIGAPYLLPDPKSKGGDTMEVISLVLTFDHRWINGVGAASFLSDVRKGIERFDLV
;
A
#
# COMPACT_ATOMS: atom_id res chain seq x y z
N MET A 1 -40.36 1.20 2.76
CA MET A 1 -40.24 1.47 1.32
C MET A 1 -41.18 2.59 0.92
N SER A 2 -40.72 3.84 0.97
CA SER A 2 -41.18 4.81 -0.02
C SER A 2 -40.27 4.63 -1.23
N LYS A 3 -40.77 4.01 -2.31
CA LYS A 3 -40.28 4.45 -3.62
C LYS A 3 -40.60 5.94 -3.66
N ILE A 4 -39.62 6.78 -3.92
CA ILE A 4 -39.94 8.14 -4.30
C ILE A 4 -40.65 8.00 -5.65
N ASP A 5 -41.95 8.32 -5.70
CA ASP A 5 -42.71 8.28 -6.94
C ASP A 5 -41.99 9.18 -7.96
N SER A 6 -41.85 8.72 -9.20
CA SER A 6 -41.01 9.32 -10.25
C SER A 6 -41.61 10.61 -10.85
N LYS A 7 -42.13 11.47 -9.97
CA LYS A 7 -42.60 12.84 -10.20
C LYS A 7 -41.85 13.83 -9.30
N VAL A 8 -40.58 13.56 -9.04
CA VAL A 8 -39.71 14.54 -8.37
C VAL A 8 -39.42 15.66 -9.36
N ALA A 9 -39.19 16.87 -8.84
CA ALA A 9 -38.75 17.98 -9.66
C ALA A 9 -37.46 17.58 -10.40
N SER A 10 -37.49 17.66 -11.74
CA SER A 10 -36.23 17.72 -12.48
C SER A 10 -35.51 19.00 -12.07
N LEU A 11 -34.20 19.05 -12.34
CA LEU A 11 -33.54 20.34 -12.51
C LEU A 11 -34.38 21.18 -13.49
N ALA A 12 -34.76 22.38 -13.06
CA ALA A 12 -35.78 23.15 -13.76
C ALA A 12 -35.20 24.01 -14.90
N ASP A 13 -33.91 24.33 -14.81
CA ASP A 13 -33.18 25.09 -15.83
C ASP A 13 -32.43 24.14 -16.79
N GLY A 14 -32.67 24.31 -18.08
CA GLY A 14 -31.93 23.60 -19.13
C GLY A 14 -30.43 23.94 -19.13
N GLN A 15 -30.05 25.14 -18.69
CA GLN A 15 -28.65 25.55 -18.63
C GLN A 15 -27.88 24.85 -17.50
N GLU A 16 -28.47 24.74 -16.30
CA GLU A 16 -27.89 23.97 -15.18
C GLU A 16 -27.71 22.49 -15.56
N ARG A 17 -28.71 21.91 -16.24
CA ARG A 17 -28.66 20.52 -16.72
C ARG A 17 -27.58 20.27 -17.75
N LEU A 18 -27.40 21.22 -18.67
CA LEU A 18 -26.33 21.18 -19.66
C LEU A 18 -24.95 21.29 -18.99
N GLU A 19 -24.79 22.17 -18.01
CA GLU A 19 -23.51 22.30 -17.28
C GLU A 19 -23.18 21.04 -16.48
N LEU A 20 -24.18 20.40 -15.86
CA LEU A 20 -24.00 19.09 -15.22
C LEU A 20 -23.52 18.04 -16.23
N LEU A 21 -24.13 17.94 -17.42
CA LEU A 21 -23.66 17.02 -18.47
C LEU A 21 -22.20 17.30 -18.88
N ARG A 22 -21.80 18.56 -18.98
CA ARG A 22 -20.40 18.95 -19.26
C ARG A 22 -19.45 18.47 -18.17
N VAL A 23 -19.85 18.50 -16.90
CA VAL A 23 -19.06 17.95 -15.78
C VAL A 23 -18.97 16.42 -15.85
N LEU A 24 -20.05 15.72 -16.21
CA LEU A 24 -20.00 14.26 -16.42
C LEU A 24 -19.01 13.91 -17.54
N TRP A 25 -19.08 14.61 -18.68
CA TRP A 25 -18.13 14.45 -19.78
C TRP A 25 -16.69 14.75 -19.37
N ARG A 26 -16.40 15.86 -18.66
CA ARG A 26 -15.04 16.15 -18.14
C ARG A 26 -14.48 14.99 -17.31
N SER A 27 -15.29 14.42 -16.42
CA SER A 27 -14.89 13.27 -15.62
C SER A 27 -14.54 12.05 -16.48
N ARG A 28 -15.43 11.67 -17.40
CA ARG A 28 -15.24 10.52 -18.30
C ARG A 28 -14.04 10.69 -19.24
N LEU A 29 -13.92 11.87 -19.83
CA LEU A 29 -12.85 12.20 -20.79
C LEU A 29 -11.50 12.31 -20.07
N GLY A 30 -11.47 12.84 -18.85
CA GLY A 30 -10.29 12.85 -17.99
C GLY A 30 -9.81 11.44 -17.61
N ASP A 31 -10.72 10.53 -17.23
CA ASP A 31 -10.38 9.13 -16.97
C ASP A 31 -9.87 8.39 -18.21
N LEU A 32 -10.52 8.58 -19.36
CA LEU A 32 -10.05 8.03 -20.63
C LEU A 32 -8.67 8.59 -21.00
N ARG A 33 -8.42 9.88 -20.72
CA ARG A 33 -7.12 10.53 -20.93
C ARG A 33 -6.05 9.96 -20.00
N GLU A 34 -6.34 9.72 -18.73
CA GLU A 34 -5.40 9.08 -17.81
C GLU A 34 -5.09 7.64 -18.20
N GLN A 35 -6.09 6.85 -18.60
CA GLN A 35 -5.87 5.49 -19.09
C GLN A 35 -5.00 5.48 -20.35
N SER A 36 -5.26 6.39 -21.29
CA SER A 36 -4.41 6.67 -22.47
C SER A 36 -2.97 7.02 -22.05
N LEU A 37 -2.79 7.93 -21.10
CA LEU A 37 -1.47 8.35 -20.62
C LEU A 37 -0.73 7.26 -19.83
N ILE A 38 -1.43 6.34 -19.15
CA ILE A 38 -0.83 5.14 -18.54
C ILE A 38 -0.40 4.13 -19.62
N ARG A 39 -1.13 4.03 -20.73
CA ARG A 39 -0.74 3.24 -21.90
C ARG A 39 0.44 3.82 -22.67
N GLN A 40 0.57 5.15 -22.66
CA GLN A 40 1.80 5.89 -23.00
C GLN A 40 2.82 5.91 -21.83
N GLY A 41 2.47 5.28 -20.70
CA GLY A 41 3.05 5.35 -19.35
C GLY A 41 3.84 6.61 -19.03
N LYS A 42 3.20 7.75 -19.33
CA LYS A 42 3.48 9.08 -18.80
C LYS A 42 2.89 9.26 -17.39
N GLY A 43 2.33 8.22 -16.78
CA GLY A 43 1.82 8.21 -15.42
C GLY A 43 2.16 6.91 -14.70
N TRP A 44 1.94 6.89 -13.38
CA TRP A 44 2.41 5.82 -12.49
C TRP A 44 1.33 4.79 -12.14
N PHE A 45 0.10 5.26 -11.94
CA PHE A 45 -1.05 4.47 -11.52
C PHE A 45 -2.35 5.22 -11.80
N HIS A 46 -3.44 4.53 -12.15
CA HIS A 46 -4.75 5.14 -12.35
C HIS A 46 -5.86 4.30 -11.69
N ILE A 47 -6.80 5.00 -11.02
CA ILE A 47 -8.07 4.44 -10.57
C ILE A 47 -9.20 5.26 -11.20
N SER A 48 -10.08 4.58 -11.94
CA SER A 48 -11.18 5.22 -12.65
C SER A 48 -12.43 5.41 -11.79
N GLY A 49 -13.09 6.55 -11.95
CA GLY A 49 -14.46 6.83 -11.51
C GLY A 49 -15.54 6.54 -12.58
N MET A 50 -15.19 5.90 -13.70
CA MET A 50 -16.16 5.63 -14.79
C MET A 50 -17.31 4.72 -14.34
N GLY A 51 -18.54 5.23 -14.51
CA GLY A 51 -19.80 4.62 -14.08
C GLY A 51 -20.33 5.16 -12.74
N HIS A 52 -19.56 6.01 -12.06
CA HIS A 52 -19.94 6.71 -10.83
C HIS A 52 -20.30 8.20 -11.08
N GLU A 53 -20.32 8.67 -12.34
CA GLU A 53 -20.34 10.12 -12.62
C GLU A 53 -21.60 10.84 -12.13
N ALA A 54 -22.74 10.16 -12.05
CA ALA A 54 -24.01 10.73 -11.59
C ALA A 54 -23.94 11.34 -10.18
N LEU A 55 -22.95 10.97 -9.35
CA LEU A 55 -22.72 11.56 -8.03
C LEU A 55 -22.41 13.06 -8.08
N ALA A 56 -21.94 13.59 -9.22
CA ALA A 56 -21.87 15.03 -9.47
C ALA A 56 -23.22 15.74 -9.23
N ALA A 57 -24.35 15.07 -9.51
CA ALA A 57 -25.68 15.61 -9.27
C ALA A 57 -25.99 15.86 -7.78
N ILE A 58 -25.25 15.25 -6.83
CA ILE A 58 -25.37 15.56 -5.40
C ILE A 58 -24.64 16.87 -5.06
N ALA A 59 -23.48 17.10 -5.70
CA ALA A 59 -22.61 18.24 -5.41
C ALA A 59 -23.23 19.61 -5.78
N ILE A 60 -24.20 19.66 -6.69
CA ILE A 60 -24.91 20.90 -7.06
C ILE A 60 -25.70 21.51 -5.88
N HIS A 61 -26.05 20.70 -4.87
CA HIS A 61 -26.78 21.15 -3.69
C HIS A 61 -25.86 21.60 -2.54
N LEU A 62 -24.53 21.46 -2.70
CA LEU A 62 -23.53 21.86 -1.72
C LEU A 62 -23.10 23.32 -1.93
N GLN A 63 -22.82 23.99 -0.82
CA GLN A 63 -22.39 25.39 -0.77
C GLN A 63 -20.86 25.47 -0.64
N PRO A 64 -20.20 26.59 -1.03
CA PRO A 64 -18.74 26.70 -0.98
C PRO A 64 -18.09 26.45 0.39
N GLY A 65 -18.81 26.69 1.50
CA GLY A 65 -18.34 26.43 2.87
C GLY A 65 -18.58 25.01 3.39
N ASP A 66 -19.28 24.15 2.63
CA ASP A 66 -19.49 22.75 2.98
C ASP A 66 -18.21 21.94 2.75
N TYR A 67 -18.00 20.90 3.57
CA TYR A 67 -16.81 20.05 3.49
C TYR A 67 -17.13 18.74 2.79
N THR A 68 -16.15 18.17 2.09
CA THR A 68 -16.33 16.89 1.42
C THR A 68 -15.20 15.93 1.76
N PHE A 69 -15.57 14.68 2.05
CA PHE A 69 -14.70 13.56 2.37
C PHE A 69 -14.96 12.48 1.30
N PRO A 70 -14.47 12.69 0.07
CA PRO A 70 -14.83 11.87 -1.08
C PRO A 70 -14.16 10.49 -1.01
N TYR A 71 -14.76 9.52 -1.68
CA TYR A 71 -14.15 8.25 -2.05
C TYR A 71 -13.17 8.45 -3.22
N TYR A 72 -12.25 7.52 -3.44
CA TYR A 72 -11.27 7.64 -4.53
C TYR A 72 -11.89 7.54 -5.95
N ARG A 73 -13.17 7.19 -6.08
CA ARG A 73 -13.92 7.16 -7.36
C ARG A 73 -14.75 8.42 -7.64
N ASP A 74 -14.83 9.36 -6.69
CA ASP A 74 -15.67 10.56 -6.74
C ASP A 74 -15.13 11.67 -7.67
N ARG A 75 -14.55 11.31 -8.84
CA ARG A 75 -13.96 12.28 -9.78
C ARG A 75 -14.98 13.32 -10.23
N ALA A 76 -16.14 12.89 -10.73
CA ALA A 76 -17.19 13.79 -11.23
C ALA A 76 -17.74 14.70 -10.11
N PHE A 77 -17.89 14.16 -8.90
CA PHE A 77 -18.28 14.93 -7.72
C PHE A 77 -17.25 16.02 -7.40
N CYS A 78 -15.95 15.70 -7.41
CA CYS A 78 -14.88 16.66 -7.17
C CYS A 78 -14.79 17.73 -8.27
N VAL A 79 -14.98 17.37 -9.54
CA VAL A 79 -15.09 18.33 -10.66
C VAL A 79 -16.28 19.27 -10.46
N GLN A 80 -17.46 18.76 -10.10
CA GLN A 80 -18.63 19.59 -9.79
C GLN A 80 -18.39 20.53 -8.59
N ARG A 81 -17.57 20.11 -7.61
CA ARG A 81 -17.15 20.96 -6.48
C ARG A 81 -16.17 22.08 -6.88
N GLY A 82 -15.58 22.01 -8.07
CA GLY A 82 -14.71 23.03 -8.65
C GLY A 82 -13.25 22.61 -8.84
N LEU A 83 -12.89 21.34 -8.64
CA LEU A 83 -11.56 20.83 -8.93
C LEU A 83 -11.33 20.80 -10.45
N SER A 84 -10.29 21.45 -10.96
CA SER A 84 -10.10 21.60 -12.40
C SER A 84 -9.45 20.36 -13.04
N ASP A 85 -9.62 20.22 -14.36
CA ASP A 85 -8.91 19.20 -15.15
C ASP A 85 -7.38 19.35 -15.04
N TYR A 86 -6.88 20.57 -14.82
CA TYR A 86 -5.47 20.84 -14.58
C TYR A 86 -5.01 20.35 -13.19
N ASP A 87 -5.80 20.57 -12.13
CA ASP A 87 -5.47 20.06 -10.79
C ASP A 87 -5.47 18.52 -10.77
N LEU A 88 -6.42 17.90 -11.47
CA LEU A 88 -6.48 16.46 -11.68
C LEU A 88 -5.28 15.95 -12.48
N ALA A 89 -4.86 16.64 -13.54
CA ALA A 89 -3.66 16.30 -14.29
C ALA A 89 -2.37 16.45 -13.47
N MET A 90 -2.25 17.50 -12.67
CA MET A 90 -1.13 17.71 -11.74
C MET A 90 -1.03 16.58 -10.71
N ALA A 91 -2.17 16.10 -10.19
CA ALA A 91 -2.22 14.93 -9.32
C ALA A 91 -1.89 13.63 -10.07
N PHE A 92 -2.38 13.44 -11.30
CA PHE A 92 -2.08 12.27 -12.14
C PHE A 92 -0.57 12.09 -12.40
N TYR A 93 0.11 13.18 -12.76
CA TYR A 93 1.55 13.19 -12.99
C TYR A 93 2.39 13.23 -11.69
N ALA A 94 1.75 13.26 -10.51
CA ALA A 94 2.39 13.41 -9.20
C ALA A 94 3.33 14.64 -9.11
N LYS A 95 2.93 15.78 -9.70
CA LYS A 95 3.76 16.99 -9.80
C LYS A 95 3.96 17.72 -8.47
N ARG A 96 5.04 18.50 -8.38
CA ARG A 96 5.46 19.20 -7.15
C ARG A 96 4.40 20.13 -6.59
N ASP A 97 3.71 20.87 -7.46
CA ASP A 97 2.69 21.85 -7.06
C ASP A 97 1.26 21.27 -7.12
N SER A 98 1.12 19.93 -7.20
CA SER A 98 -0.16 19.24 -6.99
C SER A 98 -0.60 19.34 -5.52
N SER A 99 -1.87 19.09 -5.22
CA SER A 99 -2.43 19.19 -3.86
C SER A 99 -1.91 18.15 -2.85
N SER A 100 -1.00 17.27 -3.26
CA SER A 100 -0.22 16.35 -2.42
C SER A 100 1.30 16.53 -2.55
N GLY A 101 1.79 17.37 -3.47
CA GLY A 101 3.19 17.45 -3.85
C GLY A 101 3.78 16.14 -4.36
N GLY A 102 2.96 15.34 -5.07
CA GLY A 102 3.34 14.03 -5.59
C GLY A 102 3.39 12.90 -4.56
N ARG A 103 2.80 13.09 -3.38
CA ARG A 103 2.88 12.14 -2.24
C ARG A 103 1.67 11.21 -2.12
N GLN A 104 0.64 11.43 -2.92
CA GLN A 104 -0.59 10.63 -2.95
C GLN A 104 -0.76 9.93 -4.29
N LEU A 105 -1.48 8.81 -4.26
CA LEU A 105 -1.93 8.12 -5.46
C LEU A 105 -3.01 8.94 -6.19
N THR A 106 -3.22 8.64 -7.46
CA THR A 106 -4.34 9.17 -8.24
C THR A 106 -5.69 8.80 -7.60
N GLY A 107 -6.72 9.61 -7.85
CA GLY A 107 -8.01 9.52 -7.16
C GLY A 107 -8.03 10.00 -5.70
N HIS A 108 -6.88 10.27 -5.05
CA HIS A 108 -6.85 10.73 -3.65
C HIS A 108 -7.02 12.26 -3.56
N PHE A 109 -8.23 12.72 -3.89
CA PHE A 109 -8.57 14.13 -4.00
C PHE A 109 -8.27 14.92 -2.73
N SER A 110 -7.78 16.15 -2.92
CA SER A 110 -7.44 17.11 -1.86
C SER A 110 -7.50 18.52 -2.44
N ASP A 111 -8.24 19.43 -1.81
CA ASP A 111 -8.13 20.88 -2.01
C ASP A 111 -8.67 21.61 -0.77
N ARG A 112 -7.83 22.41 -0.11
CA ARG A 112 -8.21 23.13 1.11
C ARG A 112 -9.12 24.34 0.86
N LYS A 113 -9.11 24.94 -0.33
CA LYS A 113 -9.97 26.10 -0.69
C LYS A 113 -11.41 25.66 -0.96
N LEU A 114 -11.58 24.48 -1.57
CA LEU A 114 -12.86 23.85 -1.87
C LEU A 114 -13.38 22.97 -0.71
N ASN A 115 -12.61 22.85 0.37
CA ASN A 115 -12.83 21.96 1.51
C ASN A 115 -12.96 20.47 1.14
N ILE A 116 -12.25 20.05 0.09
CA ILE A 116 -12.09 18.63 -0.30
C ILE A 116 -10.97 18.04 0.55
N TRP A 117 -11.34 17.22 1.53
CA TRP A 117 -10.41 16.67 2.50
C TRP A 117 -9.53 15.56 1.91
N SER A 118 -8.22 15.60 2.20
CA SER A 118 -7.25 14.64 1.68
C SER A 118 -7.44 13.25 2.30
N HIS A 119 -8.20 12.39 1.63
CA HIS A 119 -8.44 11.02 2.10
C HIS A 119 -7.24 10.09 1.86
N PRO A 120 -7.06 9.04 2.69
CA PRO A 120 -6.02 8.03 2.49
C PRO A 120 -6.59 6.78 1.80
N SER A 121 -5.72 5.88 1.35
CA SER A 121 -6.12 4.64 0.65
C SER A 121 -6.87 3.60 1.51
N PRO A 122 -6.59 3.43 2.83
CA PRO A 122 -7.41 2.60 3.70
C PRO A 122 -8.86 3.10 3.71
N VAL A 123 -9.77 2.26 3.24
CA VAL A 123 -11.15 2.68 2.94
C VAL A 123 -12.00 2.83 4.21
N GLY A 124 -12.94 3.78 4.21
CA GLY A 124 -13.89 4.03 5.31
C GLY A 124 -13.31 4.81 6.49
N VAL A 125 -11.97 4.90 6.61
CA VAL A 125 -11.29 5.56 7.74
C VAL A 125 -11.47 7.07 7.76
N HIS A 126 -11.89 7.67 6.64
CA HIS A 126 -12.18 9.10 6.49
C HIS A 126 -13.56 9.51 7.02
N LEU A 127 -14.44 8.55 7.33
CA LEU A 127 -15.80 8.84 7.79
C LEU A 127 -15.88 9.39 9.23
N LEU A 128 -15.00 8.93 10.11
CA LEU A 128 -14.89 9.48 11.47
C LEU A 128 -14.32 10.91 11.48
N PRO A 129 -13.27 11.24 10.69
CA PRO A 129 -12.90 12.61 10.38
C PRO A 129 -14.04 13.45 9.78
N ALA A 130 -14.87 12.90 8.89
CA ALA A 130 -16.04 13.62 8.37
C ALA A 130 -17.02 14.01 9.49
N CYS A 131 -17.28 13.10 10.43
CA CYS A 131 -18.07 13.37 11.62
C CYS A 131 -17.42 14.42 12.54
N GLY A 132 -16.11 14.38 12.72
CA GLY A 132 -15.39 15.39 13.51
C GLY A 132 -15.47 16.78 12.92
N ALA A 133 -15.37 16.92 11.59
CA ALA A 133 -15.56 18.20 10.91
C ALA A 133 -17.01 18.70 11.06
N ALA A 134 -18.00 17.82 10.91
CA ALA A 134 -19.41 18.16 11.11
C ALA A 134 -19.74 18.58 12.55
N TRP A 135 -19.12 17.94 13.55
CA TRP A 135 -19.24 18.36 14.95
C TRP A 135 -18.54 19.71 15.19
N GLY A 136 -17.39 19.97 14.55
CA GLY A 136 -16.74 21.28 14.58
C GLY A 136 -17.62 22.40 14.03
N MET A 137 -18.31 22.16 12.92
CA MET A 137 -19.32 23.08 12.36
C MET A 137 -20.49 23.31 13.32
N GLN A 138 -20.98 22.24 13.95
CA GLN A 138 -22.07 22.30 14.93
C GLN A 138 -21.68 23.14 16.17
N LEU A 139 -20.45 22.99 16.67
CA LEU A 139 -19.90 23.82 17.76
C LEU A 139 -19.81 25.30 17.39
N ASP A 140 -19.48 25.62 16.13
CA ASP A 140 -19.48 26.99 15.60
C ASP A 140 -20.87 27.52 15.22
N GLY A 141 -21.94 26.71 15.36
CA GLY A 141 -23.29 27.06 14.92
C GLY A 141 -23.46 27.22 13.40
N LYS A 142 -22.49 26.75 12.60
CA LYS A 142 -22.53 26.89 11.13
C LYS A 142 -23.58 25.99 10.52
N GLN A 143 -24.29 26.51 9.52
CA GLN A 143 -25.29 25.79 8.73
C GLN A 143 -24.66 25.03 7.55
N ASN A 144 -23.41 24.58 7.73
CA ASN A 144 -22.68 23.83 6.73
C ASN A 144 -22.96 22.32 6.85
N VAL A 145 -22.84 21.64 5.72
CA VAL A 145 -23.02 20.19 5.62
C VAL A 145 -21.68 19.53 5.31
N VAL A 146 -21.51 18.29 5.74
CA VAL A 146 -20.39 17.44 5.34
C VAL A 146 -20.90 16.33 4.43
N TYR A 147 -20.34 16.22 3.23
CA TYR A 147 -20.53 15.05 2.36
C TYR A 147 -19.44 14.01 2.67
N ALA A 148 -19.81 12.74 2.80
CA ALA A 148 -18.87 11.64 3.03
C ALA A 148 -19.29 10.39 2.26
N SER A 149 -18.42 9.87 1.40
CA SER A 149 -18.74 8.77 0.49
C SER A 149 -17.79 7.59 0.58
N LEU A 150 -18.26 6.40 0.18
CA LEU A 150 -17.48 5.17 0.15
C LEU A 150 -18.12 4.09 -0.73
N GLY A 151 -17.31 3.17 -1.25
CA GLY A 151 -17.83 1.92 -1.82
C GLY A 151 -18.57 1.05 -0.80
N GLU A 152 -19.57 0.30 -1.27
CA GLU A 152 -20.35 -0.70 -0.50
C GLU A 152 -19.50 -1.77 0.22
N ALA A 153 -18.37 -2.15 -0.39
CA ALA A 153 -17.38 -3.05 0.19
C ALA A 153 -16.73 -2.45 1.44
N SER A 154 -16.47 -1.15 1.38
CA SER A 154 -15.86 -0.35 2.45
C SER A 154 -16.81 -0.13 3.62
N ALA A 155 -18.13 -0.20 3.40
CA ALA A 155 -19.14 -0.16 4.46
C ALA A 155 -19.11 -1.41 5.39
N ARG A 156 -18.18 -2.35 5.17
CA ARG A 156 -17.86 -3.46 6.08
C ARG A 156 -16.84 -3.12 7.16
N GLN A 157 -16.17 -1.97 7.08
CA GLN A 157 -15.16 -1.54 8.06
C GLN A 157 -15.81 -1.09 9.38
N GLY A 158 -15.10 -1.25 10.51
CA GLY A 158 -15.59 -0.83 11.83
C GLY A 158 -15.94 0.67 11.88
N ASP A 159 -15.02 1.49 11.40
CA ASP A 159 -15.12 2.96 11.31
C ASP A 159 -16.40 3.44 10.62
N PHE A 160 -16.99 2.67 9.68
CA PHE A 160 -18.28 3.01 9.05
C PHE A 160 -19.44 2.93 10.05
N PHE A 161 -19.52 1.83 10.82
CA PHE A 161 -20.60 1.65 11.80
C PHE A 161 -20.45 2.63 12.97
N GLU A 162 -19.22 2.89 13.40
CA GLU A 162 -18.89 3.91 14.39
C GLU A 162 -19.30 5.32 13.92
N ALA A 163 -18.94 5.71 12.69
CA ALA A 163 -19.34 7.00 12.12
C ALA A 163 -20.87 7.15 12.01
N VAL A 164 -21.58 6.12 11.55
CA VAL A 164 -23.05 6.14 11.48
C VAL A 164 -23.67 6.29 12.87
N CYS A 165 -23.17 5.58 13.89
CA CYS A 165 -23.65 5.68 15.26
C CYS A 165 -23.42 7.09 15.83
N PHE A 166 -22.18 7.60 15.75
CA PHE A 166 -21.79 8.89 16.30
C PHE A 166 -22.51 10.06 15.61
N ALA A 167 -22.69 9.99 14.28
CA ALA A 167 -23.44 10.99 13.53
C ALA A 167 -24.92 11.04 13.94
N LYS A 168 -25.56 9.88 14.15
CA LYS A 168 -26.96 9.79 14.61
C LYS A 168 -27.11 10.25 16.06
N GLU A 169 -26.19 9.86 16.94
CA GLU A 169 -26.15 10.27 18.35
C GLU A 169 -26.17 11.79 18.50
N ARG A 170 -25.29 12.49 17.77
CA ARG A 170 -25.11 13.95 17.85
C ARG A 170 -25.96 14.75 16.87
N LYS A 171 -26.73 14.08 16.01
CA LYS A 171 -27.49 14.66 14.89
C LYS A 171 -26.60 15.55 14.00
N LEU A 172 -25.44 15.02 13.62
CA LEU A 172 -24.47 15.76 12.81
C LEU A 172 -25.01 16.05 11.40
N PRO A 173 -24.72 17.23 10.81
CA PRO A 173 -25.13 17.59 9.45
C PRO A 173 -24.25 16.86 8.40
N VAL A 174 -24.33 15.53 8.34
CA VAL A 174 -23.56 14.68 7.42
C VAL A 174 -24.48 14.01 6.39
N VAL A 175 -24.09 14.00 5.13
CA VAL A 175 -24.69 13.17 4.08
C VAL A 175 -23.72 12.04 3.77
N PHE A 176 -24.10 10.82 4.16
CA PHE A 176 -23.37 9.61 3.83
C PHE A 176 -23.86 9.04 2.49
N VAL A 177 -22.93 8.73 1.58
CA VAL A 177 -23.24 8.15 0.27
C VAL A 177 -22.47 6.85 0.08
N VAL A 178 -23.20 5.73 -0.01
CA VAL A 178 -22.61 4.42 -0.33
C VAL A 178 -22.76 4.15 -1.83
N GLU A 179 -21.65 3.83 -2.48
CA GLU A 179 -21.54 3.56 -3.91
C GLU A 179 -21.52 2.05 -4.15
N ASP A 180 -22.64 1.48 -4.58
CA ASP A 180 -22.85 0.04 -4.77
C ASP A 180 -22.73 -0.35 -6.26
N ASN A 181 -21.48 -0.57 -6.69
CA ASN A 181 -21.16 -1.22 -7.97
C ASN A 181 -21.10 -2.75 -7.87
N ARG A 182 -21.50 -3.32 -6.72
CA ARG A 182 -21.71 -4.76 -6.48
C ARG A 182 -20.42 -5.60 -6.51
N ILE A 183 -19.23 -5.00 -6.54
CA ILE A 183 -17.94 -5.71 -6.65
C ILE A 183 -16.74 -5.04 -5.94
N ALA A 184 -16.22 -5.74 -4.93
CA ALA A 184 -15.00 -5.42 -4.20
C ALA A 184 -13.77 -6.00 -4.92
N ILE A 185 -13.08 -5.18 -5.73
CA ILE A 185 -11.97 -5.61 -6.60
C ILE A 185 -12.47 -6.66 -7.60
N SER A 186 -12.37 -7.95 -7.26
CA SER A 186 -12.86 -9.11 -8.01
C SER A 186 -13.94 -9.93 -7.26
N THR A 187 -14.30 -9.54 -6.03
CA THR A 187 -15.25 -10.27 -5.18
C THR A 187 -16.64 -9.63 -5.21
N SER A 188 -17.67 -10.37 -5.64
CA SER A 188 -19.05 -9.88 -5.62
C SER A 188 -19.55 -9.57 -4.20
N THR A 189 -20.19 -8.41 -4.03
CA THR A 189 -20.71 -7.92 -2.74
C THR A 189 -22.22 -8.02 -2.59
N ILE A 190 -22.94 -8.46 -3.64
CA ILE A 190 -24.41 -8.55 -3.74
C ILE A 190 -25.05 -9.23 -2.52
N ARG A 191 -24.35 -10.18 -1.88
CA ARG A 191 -24.84 -10.95 -0.73
C ARG A 191 -24.10 -10.65 0.58
N THR A 192 -23.09 -9.78 0.55
CA THR A 192 -22.16 -9.56 1.68
C THR A 192 -22.08 -8.10 2.14
N ASN A 193 -22.62 -7.13 1.38
CA ASN A 193 -22.72 -5.74 1.84
C ASN A 193 -23.71 -5.61 3.03
N PRO A 194 -23.57 -4.59 3.90
CA PRO A 194 -24.38 -4.46 5.12
C PRO A 194 -25.91 -4.43 4.92
N ILE A 195 -26.41 -3.88 3.81
CA ILE A 195 -27.84 -3.89 3.46
C ILE A 195 -28.29 -5.30 3.05
N ALA A 196 -27.47 -6.03 2.29
CA ALA A 196 -27.77 -7.41 1.90
C ALA A 196 -27.81 -8.35 3.10
N LEU A 197 -26.91 -8.16 4.08
CA LEU A 197 -26.86 -8.91 5.33
C LEU A 197 -27.96 -8.53 6.34
N GLY A 198 -28.69 -7.44 6.12
CA GLY A 198 -29.72 -6.95 7.05
C GLY A 198 -29.17 -6.33 8.34
N VAL A 199 -27.92 -5.87 8.33
CA VAL A 199 -27.28 -5.18 9.46
C VAL A 199 -27.74 -3.72 9.54
N LEU A 200 -28.01 -3.09 8.40
CA LEU A 200 -28.57 -1.73 8.31
C LEU A 200 -30.09 -1.77 8.09
N ASP A 201 -30.81 -0.87 8.76
CA ASP A 201 -32.24 -0.67 8.48
C ASP A 201 -32.41 0.02 7.12
N LYS A 202 -32.94 -0.73 6.15
CA LYS A 202 -33.17 -0.27 4.78
C LYS A 202 -34.17 0.89 4.66
N SER A 203 -34.90 1.22 5.72
CA SER A 203 -35.82 2.36 5.75
C SER A 203 -35.14 3.70 6.02
N GLU A 204 -33.91 3.69 6.57
CA GLU A 204 -33.11 4.90 6.81
C GLU A 204 -32.32 5.38 5.57
N TRP A 205 -32.21 4.53 4.54
CA TRP A 205 -31.38 4.77 3.36
C TRP A 205 -32.21 5.08 2.11
N ILE A 206 -31.92 6.23 1.47
CA ILE A 206 -32.45 6.56 0.15
C ILE A 206 -31.68 5.73 -0.89
N ARG A 207 -32.26 4.61 -1.33
CA ARG A 207 -31.68 3.81 -2.43
C ARG A 207 -32.08 4.42 -3.78
N VAL A 208 -31.10 4.75 -4.61
CA VAL A 208 -31.27 5.45 -5.89
C VAL A 208 -30.49 4.74 -7.01
N ASP A 209 -31.01 4.76 -8.23
CA ASP A 209 -30.34 4.20 -9.41
C ASP A 209 -29.31 5.20 -9.94
N GLY A 210 -28.04 4.80 -9.96
CA GLY A 210 -26.93 5.65 -10.40
C GLY A 210 -26.94 5.98 -11.89
N SER A 211 -27.75 5.29 -12.71
CA SER A 211 -27.92 5.62 -14.14
C SER A 211 -28.93 6.75 -14.40
N ASP A 212 -29.78 7.11 -13.42
CA ASP A 212 -30.74 8.22 -13.52
C ASP A 212 -30.20 9.44 -12.78
N VAL A 213 -29.49 10.29 -13.51
CA VAL A 213 -28.83 11.50 -12.99
C VAL A 213 -29.83 12.46 -12.32
N ASP A 214 -31.05 12.61 -12.86
CA ASP A 214 -32.08 13.47 -12.25
C ASP A 214 -32.61 12.86 -10.94
N ALA A 215 -32.70 11.52 -10.83
CA ALA A 215 -33.04 10.86 -9.58
C ALA A 215 -31.93 10.98 -8.52
N VAL A 216 -30.66 10.95 -8.92
CA VAL A 216 -29.51 11.18 -8.03
C VAL A 216 -29.48 12.64 -7.54
N ALA A 217 -29.77 13.63 -8.40
CA ALA A 217 -29.98 15.03 -8.00
C ALA A 217 -31.07 15.13 -6.93
N ALA A 218 -32.26 14.60 -7.20
CA ALA A 218 -33.39 14.59 -6.27
C ALA A 218 -33.07 13.95 -4.90
N ALA A 219 -32.32 12.84 -4.89
CA ALA A 219 -31.85 12.21 -3.65
C ALA A 219 -30.84 13.11 -2.91
N GLY A 220 -29.93 13.77 -3.64
CA GLY A 220 -28.99 14.76 -3.12
C GLY A 220 -29.68 15.97 -2.50
N GLU A 221 -30.65 16.58 -3.18
CA GLU A 221 -31.45 17.71 -2.69
C GLU A 221 -32.08 17.36 -1.33
N ALA A 222 -32.82 16.24 -1.29
CA ALA A 222 -33.51 15.80 -0.09
C ALA A 222 -32.55 15.50 1.07
N ALA A 223 -31.43 14.84 0.80
CA ALA A 223 -30.44 14.49 1.82
C ALA A 223 -29.68 15.71 2.35
N VAL A 224 -29.23 16.61 1.48
CA VAL A 224 -28.52 17.84 1.87
C VAL A 224 -29.47 18.78 2.61
N ALA A 225 -30.73 18.93 2.17
CA ALA A 225 -31.73 19.71 2.89
C ALA A 225 -32.02 19.12 4.29
N HIS A 226 -32.13 17.79 4.41
CA HIS A 226 -32.30 17.11 5.69
C HIS A 226 -31.12 17.38 6.63
N ALA A 227 -29.90 17.12 6.20
CA ALA A 227 -28.69 17.35 6.98
C ALA A 227 -28.54 18.81 7.40
N ARG A 228 -28.71 19.77 6.46
CA ARG A 228 -28.59 21.21 6.73
C ARG A 228 -29.65 21.72 7.71
N SER A 229 -30.84 21.11 7.72
CA SER A 229 -31.92 21.49 8.65
C SER A 229 -31.70 21.03 10.10
N GLY A 230 -30.60 20.32 10.40
CA GLY A 230 -30.25 19.89 11.76
C GLY A 230 -31.08 18.72 12.31
N HIS A 231 -31.82 18.01 11.44
CA HIS A 231 -32.57 16.82 11.85
C HIS A 231 -31.68 15.59 12.11
N GLY A 232 -30.46 15.60 11.58
CA GLY A 232 -29.47 14.54 11.73
C GLY A 232 -28.77 14.20 10.43
N PRO A 233 -27.99 13.11 10.39
CA PRO A 233 -27.37 12.65 9.17
C PRO A 233 -28.40 12.10 8.18
N ALA A 234 -28.13 12.27 6.89
CA ALA A 234 -28.88 11.64 5.81
C ALA A 234 -28.04 10.56 5.13
N PHE A 235 -28.71 9.55 4.55
CA PHE A 235 -28.06 8.35 4.02
C PHE A 235 -28.58 8.04 2.61
N ILE A 236 -27.66 7.94 1.65
CA ILE A 236 -27.92 7.56 0.26
C ILE A 236 -27.18 6.24 -0.04
N TRP A 237 -27.84 5.34 -0.77
CA TRP A 237 -27.25 4.11 -1.29
C TRP A 237 -27.43 4.10 -2.82
N CYS A 238 -26.37 4.46 -3.55
CA CYS A 238 -26.40 4.68 -4.99
C CYS A 238 -26.00 3.41 -5.76
N ASP A 239 -26.91 2.88 -6.56
CA ASP A 239 -26.71 1.73 -7.45
C ASP A 239 -25.94 2.14 -8.72
N VAL A 240 -24.62 2.25 -8.63
CA VAL A 240 -23.72 2.66 -9.72
C VAL A 240 -23.21 1.46 -10.54
N GLU A 241 -22.41 1.72 -11.57
CA GLU A 241 -21.66 0.72 -12.33
C GLU A 241 -20.15 1.02 -12.29
N ARG A 242 -19.30 0.01 -12.50
CA ARG A 242 -17.84 0.18 -12.59
C ARG A 242 -17.33 -0.22 -13.98
N PHE A 243 -17.26 0.73 -14.90
CA PHE A 243 -16.95 0.43 -16.32
C PHE A 243 -15.52 -0.02 -16.55
N SER A 244 -14.56 0.49 -15.77
CA SER A 244 -13.14 0.15 -15.92
C SER A 244 -12.70 -0.93 -14.93
N ASN A 245 -11.46 -1.40 -15.11
CA ASN A 245 -10.77 -2.30 -14.19
C ASN A 245 -10.70 -1.71 -12.78
N HIS A 246 -10.39 -2.53 -11.76
CA HIS A 246 -10.29 -2.02 -10.40
C HIS A 246 -9.25 -0.88 -10.29
N SER A 247 -8.12 -1.04 -10.97
CA SER A 247 -7.07 -0.06 -11.21
C SER A 247 -6.40 -0.34 -12.57
N SER A 248 -5.43 0.48 -12.98
CA SER A 248 -4.61 0.23 -14.17
C SER A 248 -3.72 -1.01 -14.12
N ALA A 249 -3.61 -1.70 -12.97
CA ALA A 249 -2.82 -2.92 -12.79
C ALA A 249 -3.70 -4.19 -12.66
N ASP A 250 -4.96 -4.11 -13.08
CA ASP A 250 -5.99 -5.15 -13.01
C ASP A 250 -6.65 -5.35 -14.39
N ASP A 251 -7.27 -6.50 -14.63
CA ASP A 251 -8.13 -6.76 -15.79
C ASP A 251 -9.42 -7.47 -15.37
N GLN A 252 -10.54 -6.76 -15.46
CA GLN A 252 -11.83 -7.28 -15.01
C GLN A 252 -12.38 -8.43 -15.87
N ARG A 253 -11.88 -8.58 -17.10
CA ARG A 253 -12.26 -9.69 -18.01
C ARG A 253 -11.82 -11.06 -17.47
N MET A 254 -10.88 -11.09 -16.52
CA MET A 254 -10.44 -12.33 -15.86
C MET A 254 -11.46 -12.89 -14.86
N TYR A 255 -12.39 -12.07 -14.36
CA TYR A 255 -13.30 -12.45 -13.27
C TYR A 255 -14.76 -11.97 -13.41
N ARG A 256 -15.08 -11.16 -14.43
CA ARG A 256 -16.44 -10.74 -14.80
C ARG A 256 -16.83 -11.35 -16.14
N ALA A 257 -18.10 -11.66 -16.32
CA ALA A 257 -18.57 -12.27 -17.56
C ALA A 257 -18.67 -11.21 -18.69
N ALA A 258 -18.49 -11.63 -19.95
CA ALA A 258 -18.52 -10.68 -21.08
C ALA A 258 -19.90 -10.05 -21.27
N ASP A 259 -20.97 -10.83 -21.10
CA ASP A 259 -22.36 -10.36 -21.14
C ASP A 259 -22.70 -9.42 -19.98
N GLU A 260 -22.13 -9.66 -18.79
CA GLU A 260 -22.18 -8.71 -17.67
C GLU A 260 -21.57 -7.36 -18.10
N LEU A 261 -20.32 -7.35 -18.59
CA LEU A 261 -19.60 -6.14 -18.99
C LEU A 261 -20.30 -5.37 -20.13
N GLU A 262 -20.80 -6.08 -21.15
CA GLU A 262 -21.57 -5.47 -22.25
C GLU A 262 -22.87 -4.83 -21.74
N SER A 263 -23.62 -5.52 -20.88
CA SER A 263 -24.92 -5.04 -20.37
C SER A 263 -24.83 -3.80 -19.48
N MET A 264 -23.67 -3.52 -18.88
CA MET A 264 -23.49 -2.34 -18.04
C MET A 264 -23.65 -1.04 -18.85
N HIS A 265 -23.29 -1.03 -20.14
CA HIS A 265 -23.35 0.17 -20.97
C HIS A 265 -24.78 0.68 -21.21
N ASP A 266 -25.80 -0.19 -21.09
CA ASP A 266 -27.21 0.23 -21.09
C ASP A 266 -27.53 1.18 -19.92
N ARG A 267 -26.73 1.12 -18.83
CA ARG A 267 -26.83 1.91 -17.61
C ARG A 267 -25.80 3.03 -17.50
N ASP A 268 -25.14 3.42 -18.60
CA ASP A 268 -24.19 4.55 -18.57
C ASP A 268 -24.91 5.88 -18.25
N PRO A 269 -24.67 6.51 -17.09
CA PRO A 269 -25.38 7.71 -16.67
C PRO A 269 -25.23 8.86 -17.68
N ILE A 270 -24.08 8.94 -18.36
CA ILE A 270 -23.81 9.99 -19.35
C ILE A 270 -24.69 9.78 -20.57
N ALA A 271 -24.71 8.57 -21.13
CA ALA A 271 -25.49 8.24 -22.31
C ALA A 271 -27.00 8.31 -22.04
N VAL A 272 -27.46 7.87 -20.87
CA VAL A 272 -28.86 7.98 -20.44
C VAL A 272 -29.27 9.46 -20.33
N TYR A 273 -28.48 10.28 -19.64
CA TYR A 273 -28.80 11.69 -19.40
C TYR A 273 -28.69 12.55 -20.69
N GLN A 274 -27.70 12.31 -21.54
CA GLN A 274 -27.58 12.95 -22.86
C GLN A 274 -28.80 12.66 -23.74
N ARG A 275 -29.22 11.39 -23.86
CA ARG A 275 -30.42 11.03 -24.64
C ARG A 275 -31.65 11.77 -24.13
N LYS A 276 -31.86 11.81 -22.81
CA LYS A 276 -32.97 12.52 -22.17
C LYS A 276 -32.97 14.01 -22.50
N LEU A 277 -31.81 14.68 -22.44
CA LEU A 277 -31.68 16.10 -22.80
C LEU A 277 -31.94 16.38 -24.29
N ILE A 278 -31.68 15.42 -25.17
CA ILE A 278 -32.02 15.50 -26.60
C ILE A 278 -33.52 15.29 -26.81
N GLU A 279 -34.12 14.27 -26.19
CA GLU A 279 -35.56 13.99 -26.26
C GLU A 279 -36.41 15.15 -25.71
N GLU A 280 -35.93 15.84 -24.67
CA GLU A 280 -36.58 17.00 -24.06
C GLU A 280 -36.24 18.33 -24.78
N GLY A 281 -35.40 18.31 -25.81
CA GLY A 281 -35.07 19.47 -26.65
C GLY A 281 -34.14 20.52 -26.00
N VAL A 282 -33.43 20.14 -24.94
CA VAL A 282 -32.40 20.98 -24.28
C VAL A 282 -31.09 20.96 -25.09
N LEU A 283 -30.84 19.87 -25.80
CA LEU A 283 -29.62 19.59 -26.58
C LEU A 283 -30.02 19.01 -27.96
N THR A 284 -29.19 19.16 -28.99
CA THR A 284 -29.30 18.39 -30.26
C THR A 284 -28.10 17.48 -30.42
N ASP A 285 -28.22 16.38 -31.18
CA ASP A 285 -27.11 15.47 -31.47
C ASP A 285 -25.85 16.19 -32.00
N GLU A 286 -26.00 17.15 -32.92
CA GLU A 286 -24.86 17.91 -33.47
C GLU A 286 -24.18 18.77 -32.39
N SER A 287 -24.97 19.40 -31.52
CA SER A 287 -24.45 20.21 -30.42
C SER A 287 -23.82 19.35 -29.32
N ALA A 288 -24.32 18.13 -29.08
CA ALA A 288 -23.75 17.19 -28.13
C ALA A 288 -22.34 16.77 -28.55
N VAL A 289 -22.18 16.34 -29.81
CA VAL A 289 -20.88 15.95 -30.38
C VAL A 289 -19.89 17.12 -30.35
N ALA A 290 -20.34 18.33 -30.72
CA ALA A 290 -19.48 19.52 -30.72
C ALA A 290 -19.02 19.92 -29.30
N LEU A 291 -19.88 19.78 -28.29
CA LEU A 291 -19.55 20.07 -26.90
C LEU A 291 -18.62 19.02 -26.28
N GLU A 292 -18.88 17.72 -26.51
CA GLU A 292 -18.02 16.64 -26.02
C GLU A 292 -16.60 16.77 -26.59
N GLU A 293 -16.46 17.01 -27.90
CA GLU A 293 -15.14 17.15 -28.53
C GLU A 293 -14.41 18.42 -28.09
N GLY A 294 -15.13 19.52 -27.86
CA GLY A 294 -14.55 20.73 -27.25
C GLY A 294 -13.98 20.45 -25.85
N ILE A 295 -14.73 19.71 -25.02
CA ILE A 295 -14.25 19.31 -23.68
C ILE A 295 -13.08 18.33 -23.78
N ARG A 296 -13.08 17.40 -24.74
CA ARG A 296 -11.96 16.47 -24.97
C ARG A 296 -10.65 17.23 -25.22
N GLU A 297 -10.72 18.29 -26.02
CA GLU A 297 -9.55 19.12 -26.31
C GLU A 297 -9.13 20.00 -25.13
N GLU A 298 -10.07 20.57 -24.38
CA GLU A 298 -9.78 21.28 -23.12
C GLU A 298 -9.07 20.37 -22.09
N VAL A 299 -9.53 19.12 -21.94
CA VAL A 299 -8.91 18.11 -21.08
C VAL A 299 -7.50 17.78 -21.61
N ARG A 300 -7.32 17.54 -22.91
CA ARG A 300 -5.99 17.29 -23.50
C ARG A 300 -5.01 18.42 -23.20
N GLU A 301 -5.43 19.67 -23.39
CA GLU A 301 -4.61 20.85 -23.14
C GLU A 301 -4.23 20.98 -21.66
N ALA A 302 -5.16 20.70 -20.73
CA ALA A 302 -4.86 20.69 -19.30
C ALA A 302 -3.78 19.66 -18.93
N TYR A 303 -3.86 18.43 -19.46
CA TYR A 303 -2.83 17.40 -19.26
C TYR A 303 -1.51 17.72 -19.98
N ARG A 304 -1.57 18.37 -21.15
CA ARG A 304 -0.37 18.82 -21.87
C ARG A 304 0.38 19.92 -21.09
N LEU A 305 -0.35 20.86 -20.48
CA LEU A 305 0.22 21.89 -19.64
C LEU A 305 0.82 21.29 -18.36
N ALA A 306 0.06 20.45 -17.64
CA ALA A 306 0.50 19.84 -16.39
C ALA A 306 1.77 18.97 -16.55
N SER A 307 1.92 18.24 -17.67
CA SER A 307 3.10 17.40 -17.90
C SER A 307 4.41 18.19 -17.93
N THR A 308 4.37 19.46 -18.33
CA THR A 308 5.52 20.37 -18.46
C THR A 308 5.93 21.07 -17.15
N THR A 309 5.20 20.85 -16.06
CA THR A 309 5.48 21.46 -14.75
C THR A 309 6.58 20.73 -13.97
N GLU A 310 7.04 21.33 -12.87
CA GLU A 310 8.12 20.80 -12.04
C GLU A 310 7.74 19.48 -11.31
N ASP A 311 8.62 18.48 -11.39
CA ASP A 311 8.51 17.24 -10.62
C ASP A 311 8.95 17.44 -9.15
N PRO A 312 8.50 16.59 -8.20
CA PRO A 312 8.88 16.72 -6.79
C PRO A 312 10.40 16.62 -6.57
N ARG A 313 10.91 17.42 -5.62
CA ARG A 313 12.34 17.43 -5.28
C ARG A 313 12.66 16.44 -4.16
N ALA A 314 13.77 15.71 -4.28
CA ALA A 314 14.11 14.62 -3.35
C ALA A 314 14.39 15.14 -1.92
N GLU A 315 15.01 16.31 -1.81
CA GLU A 315 15.27 17.02 -0.56
C GLU A 315 13.99 17.51 0.14
N GLU A 316 12.87 17.62 -0.59
CA GLU A 316 11.57 18.02 -0.04
C GLU A 316 10.79 16.83 0.56
N SER A 317 11.31 15.60 0.50
CA SER A 317 10.68 14.38 1.02
C SER A 317 10.30 14.45 2.51
N ALA A 318 11.13 15.09 3.34
CA ALA A 318 10.87 15.27 4.77
C ALA A 318 9.99 16.48 5.12
N LEU A 319 9.69 17.38 4.16
CA LEU A 319 8.89 18.57 4.43
C LEU A 319 7.47 18.20 4.86
N HIS A 320 6.92 18.96 5.80
CA HIS A 320 5.56 18.79 6.31
C HIS A 320 5.30 17.46 7.06
N LEU A 321 6.35 16.74 7.48
CA LEU A 321 6.19 15.67 8.49
C LEU A 321 5.67 16.25 9.81
N THR A 322 6.30 17.33 10.28
CA THR A 322 5.71 18.21 11.30
C THR A 322 5.73 19.66 10.84
N GLY A 323 5.06 20.55 11.56
CA GLY A 323 5.09 22.00 11.33
C GLY A 323 6.17 22.69 12.17
N ASP A 324 6.43 23.96 11.85
CA ASP A 324 7.39 24.79 12.57
C ASP A 324 7.14 24.78 14.08
N THR A 325 8.21 24.70 14.87
CA THR A 325 8.13 24.81 16.32
C THR A 325 7.83 26.25 16.72
N VAL A 326 6.55 26.55 16.91
CA VAL A 326 6.10 27.83 17.47
C VAL A 326 6.22 27.76 19.00
N ALA A 327 6.92 28.72 19.60
CA ALA A 327 6.97 28.86 21.05
C ALA A 327 5.56 29.13 21.61
N ALA A 328 5.13 28.31 22.57
CA ALA A 328 3.85 28.51 23.23
C ALA A 328 3.84 29.82 24.03
N PRO A 329 2.68 30.49 24.16
CA PRO A 329 2.56 31.67 25.01
C PRO A 329 2.86 31.31 26.47
N SER A 330 3.34 32.27 27.27
CA SER A 330 3.54 32.09 28.71
C SER A 330 2.28 31.51 29.37
N LEU A 331 2.45 30.49 30.20
CA LEU A 331 1.37 29.89 30.98
C LEU A 331 0.71 30.99 31.84
N PRO A 332 -0.63 31.13 31.88
CA PRO A 332 -1.27 32.08 32.78
C PRO A 332 -0.92 31.75 34.24
N LYS A 333 -0.95 32.72 35.17
CA LYS A 333 -0.69 32.39 36.58
C LYS A 333 -1.76 31.45 37.12
N ILE A 334 -1.40 30.17 37.25
CA ILE A 334 -2.20 29.10 37.85
C ILE A 334 -1.71 28.91 39.29
N GLU A 335 -2.63 28.94 40.25
CA GLU A 335 -2.29 28.69 41.66
C GLU A 335 -2.15 27.18 41.91
N PHE A 336 -0.94 26.65 41.74
CA PHE A 336 -0.65 25.24 42.03
C PHE A 336 -0.59 24.95 43.54
N GLY A 337 0.03 25.85 44.31
CA GLY A 337 0.46 25.64 45.71
C GLY A 337 1.98 25.46 45.78
N ASP A 338 2.53 25.33 47.00
CA ASP A 338 3.96 25.00 47.18
C ASP A 338 4.28 23.57 46.69
N SER A 339 3.28 22.69 46.71
CA SER A 339 3.29 21.32 46.18
C SER A 339 1.92 20.97 45.58
N CYS A 340 1.90 20.05 44.61
CA CYS A 340 0.69 19.37 44.17
C CYS A 340 1.03 18.05 43.44
N ARG A 341 0.01 17.30 43.01
CA ARG A 341 0.20 16.08 42.22
C ARG A 341 0.09 16.36 40.72
N ILE A 342 0.62 15.47 39.88
CA ILE A 342 0.49 15.58 38.41
C ILE A 342 -0.98 15.72 38.01
N LEU A 343 -1.89 14.95 38.62
CA LEU A 343 -3.32 15.02 38.30
C LEU A 343 -3.95 16.40 38.61
N ASP A 344 -3.50 17.07 39.66
CA ASP A 344 -3.98 18.41 40.03
C ASP A 344 -3.43 19.46 39.04
N ALA A 345 -2.17 19.32 38.63
CA ALA A 345 -1.53 20.23 37.70
C ALA A 345 -2.13 20.13 36.28
N VAL A 346 -2.39 18.92 35.79
CA VAL A 346 -3.07 18.67 34.52
C VAL A 346 -4.49 19.25 34.56
N ASN A 347 -5.28 18.98 35.61
CA ASN A 347 -6.64 19.51 35.74
C ASN A 347 -6.68 21.04 35.72
N LYS A 348 -5.82 21.71 36.52
CA LYS A 348 -5.72 23.18 36.52
C LYS A 348 -5.30 23.73 35.15
N THR A 349 -4.40 23.04 34.45
CA THR A 349 -3.95 23.40 33.09
C THR A 349 -5.09 23.27 32.07
N PHE A 350 -5.91 22.22 32.14
CA PHE A 350 -7.10 22.07 31.28
C PHE A 350 -8.17 23.13 31.55
N HIS A 351 -8.38 23.50 32.82
CA HIS A 351 -9.27 24.62 33.17
C HIS A 351 -8.78 25.93 32.56
N ALA A 352 -7.48 26.22 32.64
CA ALA A 352 -6.88 27.39 32.03
C ALA A 352 -6.92 27.35 30.49
N ALA A 353 -6.75 26.18 29.88
CA ALA A 353 -6.91 26.00 28.44
C ALA A 353 -8.35 26.34 27.99
N MET A 354 -9.37 25.83 28.69
CA MET A 354 -10.78 26.12 28.39
C MET A 354 -11.15 27.61 28.54
N ASP A 355 -10.41 28.37 29.36
CA ASP A 355 -10.55 29.84 29.53
C ASP A 355 -9.78 30.69 28.51
N ARG A 356 -8.80 30.11 27.80
CA ARG A 356 -7.83 30.86 26.99
C ARG A 356 -7.76 30.43 25.52
N ILE A 357 -8.24 29.22 25.22
CA ILE A 357 -8.22 28.62 23.89
C ILE A 357 -9.67 28.34 23.53
N ASP A 358 -10.32 29.29 22.84
CA ASP A 358 -11.76 29.20 22.52
C ASP A 358 -12.09 27.89 21.78
N ASP A 359 -11.19 27.47 20.89
CA ASP A 359 -11.29 26.28 20.05
C ASP A 359 -10.91 24.94 20.71
N VAL A 360 -10.54 24.92 22.00
CA VAL A 360 -10.22 23.66 22.70
C VAL A 360 -11.49 22.83 22.93
N VAL A 361 -11.39 21.52 22.69
CA VAL A 361 -12.48 20.56 22.92
C VAL A 361 -11.91 19.35 23.65
N PHE A 362 -12.57 18.90 24.71
CA PHE A 362 -12.26 17.70 25.46
C PHE A 362 -13.30 16.62 25.16
N PHE A 363 -12.83 15.41 24.85
CA PHE A 363 -13.66 14.25 24.53
C PHE A 363 -12.92 12.98 24.93
N GLY A 364 -13.64 11.98 25.43
CA GLY A 364 -13.05 10.74 25.89
C GLY A 364 -13.97 10.03 26.88
N GLU A 365 -13.55 8.87 27.33
CA GLU A 365 -14.40 8.01 28.15
C GLU A 365 -14.50 8.54 29.57
N ASP A 366 -15.72 8.67 30.10
CA ASP A 366 -15.98 9.11 31.48
C ASP A 366 -15.42 10.50 31.89
N ILE A 367 -14.94 11.32 30.94
CA ILE A 367 -14.35 12.64 31.22
C ILE A 367 -15.33 13.67 31.79
N ALA A 368 -16.64 13.44 31.67
CA ALA A 368 -17.67 14.34 32.17
C ALA A 368 -17.88 14.23 33.68
N ASP A 369 -18.39 15.32 34.26
CA ASP A 369 -18.81 15.41 35.64
C ASP A 369 -20.05 14.52 35.90
N PRO A 370 -20.19 13.97 37.12
CA PRO A 370 -19.41 14.24 38.33
C PRO A 370 -18.10 13.44 38.46
N LYS A 371 -17.74 12.62 37.46
CA LYS A 371 -16.55 11.75 37.52
C LYS A 371 -15.27 12.52 37.14
N GLY A 372 -15.22 13.11 35.94
CA GLY A 372 -14.05 13.88 35.49
C GLY A 372 -12.89 13.01 35.01
N GLY A 373 -13.16 11.88 34.37
CA GLY A 373 -12.18 10.87 33.95
C GLY A 373 -11.84 9.89 35.08
N VAL A 374 -11.20 8.77 34.77
CA VAL A 374 -10.82 7.74 35.77
C VAL A 374 -9.92 8.32 36.87
N PHE A 375 -9.05 9.25 36.51
CA PHE A 375 -8.07 9.89 37.40
C PHE A 375 -8.45 11.32 37.85
N ASN A 376 -9.71 11.75 37.64
CA ASN A 376 -10.20 13.11 37.92
C ASN A 376 -9.53 14.25 37.09
N LEU A 377 -8.79 13.93 36.03
CA LEU A 377 -8.01 14.89 35.22
C LEU A 377 -8.88 15.99 34.58
N THR A 378 -10.11 15.66 34.19
CA THR A 378 -11.04 16.55 33.47
C THR A 378 -12.18 17.06 34.36
N LYS A 379 -12.09 16.83 35.67
CA LYS A 379 -13.10 17.22 36.66
C LYS A 379 -13.42 18.71 36.63
N GLY A 380 -14.70 19.03 36.61
CA GLY A 380 -15.26 20.38 36.52
C GLY A 380 -15.35 20.95 35.10
N LEU A 381 -14.73 20.34 34.08
CA LEU A 381 -14.72 20.91 32.72
C LEU A 381 -16.11 20.86 32.06
N SER A 382 -16.85 19.77 32.20
CA SER A 382 -18.21 19.68 31.62
C SER A 382 -19.25 20.48 32.41
N THR A 383 -19.01 20.73 33.69
CA THR A 383 -19.80 21.69 34.50
C THR A 383 -19.56 23.13 34.05
N LYS A 384 -18.32 23.43 33.63
CA LYS A 384 -17.89 24.74 33.09
C LYS A 384 -18.40 24.96 31.66
N ASP A 385 -18.29 23.95 30.80
CA ASP A 385 -18.78 23.95 29.43
C ASP A 385 -19.19 22.54 28.96
N PRO A 386 -20.49 22.20 29.01
CA PRO A 386 -20.99 20.88 28.59
C PRO A 386 -21.03 20.69 27.07
N SER A 387 -20.65 21.71 26.27
CA SER A 387 -20.53 21.59 24.82
C SER A 387 -19.09 21.28 24.39
N ARG A 388 -18.11 21.81 25.12
CA ARG A 388 -16.67 21.61 24.87
C ARG A 388 -16.02 20.54 25.74
N ALA A 389 -16.68 19.98 26.75
CA ALA A 389 -16.20 18.78 27.46
C ALA A 389 -17.32 17.72 27.56
N VAL A 390 -17.18 16.62 26.80
CA VAL A 390 -18.25 15.63 26.58
C VAL A 390 -17.71 14.20 26.62
N ASN A 391 -18.46 13.26 27.21
CA ASN A 391 -18.11 11.83 27.13
C ASN A 391 -18.12 11.32 25.68
N SER A 392 -17.22 10.40 25.37
CA SER A 392 -17.27 9.55 24.17
C SER A 392 -18.09 8.28 24.39
N PRO A 393 -18.51 7.60 23.32
CA PRO A 393 -18.78 6.16 23.39
C PRO A 393 -17.51 5.38 23.75
N LEU A 394 -17.69 4.11 24.14
CA LEU A 394 -16.61 3.12 24.30
C LEU A 394 -16.14 2.65 22.91
N ALA A 395 -15.37 3.51 22.23
CA ALA A 395 -14.89 3.29 20.87
C ALA A 395 -13.69 4.20 20.55
N GLU A 396 -12.48 3.65 20.63
CA GLU A 396 -11.24 4.42 20.52
C GLU A 396 -10.98 4.89 19.09
N SER A 397 -11.43 4.15 18.06
CA SER A 397 -11.42 4.64 16.68
C SER A 397 -12.28 5.90 16.54
N THR A 398 -13.49 5.92 17.11
CA THR A 398 -14.34 7.13 17.18
C THR A 398 -13.60 8.32 17.80
N ILE A 399 -13.01 8.15 18.99
CA ILE A 399 -12.26 9.24 19.68
C ILE A 399 -11.17 9.79 18.75
N MET A 400 -10.37 8.90 18.18
CA MET A 400 -9.21 9.25 17.37
C MET A 400 -9.58 9.82 16.00
N GLY A 401 -10.53 9.24 15.27
CA GLY A 401 -10.96 9.76 13.97
C GLY A 401 -11.73 11.08 14.08
N VAL A 402 -12.58 11.25 15.10
CA VAL A 402 -13.30 12.51 15.35
C VAL A 402 -12.34 13.65 15.72
N SER A 403 -11.27 13.37 16.48
CA SER A 403 -10.23 14.38 16.76
C SER A 403 -9.53 14.88 15.48
N VAL A 404 -9.23 14.01 14.51
CA VAL A 404 -8.69 14.43 13.20
C VAL A 404 -9.66 15.35 12.47
N GLY A 405 -10.95 15.03 12.46
CA GLY A 405 -11.98 15.84 11.83
C GLY A 405 -12.08 17.24 12.44
N LEU A 406 -12.16 17.32 13.77
CA LEU A 406 -12.18 18.57 14.51
C LEU A 406 -10.90 19.40 14.26
N ALA A 407 -9.74 18.77 14.37
CA ALA A 407 -8.44 19.42 14.20
C ALA A 407 -8.25 19.98 12.78
N SER A 408 -8.58 19.17 11.77
CA SER A 408 -8.44 19.57 10.36
C SER A 408 -9.52 20.54 9.88
N TYR A 409 -10.69 20.59 10.54
CA TYR A 409 -11.66 21.66 10.37
C TYR A 409 -11.14 23.01 10.93
N GLY A 410 -10.63 23.00 12.16
CA GLY A 410 -10.01 24.17 12.81
C GLY A 410 -10.07 24.22 14.34
N LYS A 411 -10.62 23.19 15.00
CA LYS A 411 -10.63 23.08 16.48
C LYS A 411 -9.30 22.54 17.02
N ARG A 412 -9.13 22.56 18.34
CA ARG A 412 -7.93 22.05 19.04
C ARG A 412 -8.30 20.95 20.04
N PRO A 413 -8.65 19.73 19.58
CA PRO A 413 -9.09 18.66 20.46
C PRO A 413 -7.97 18.17 21.39
N CYS A 414 -8.29 17.97 22.67
CA CYS A 414 -7.45 17.40 23.72
C CYS A 414 -8.19 16.20 24.34
N PHE A 415 -7.96 15.01 23.79
CA PHE A 415 -8.84 13.86 23.98
C PHE A 415 -8.17 12.76 24.82
N GLU A 416 -8.97 12.10 25.67
CA GLU A 416 -8.53 11.02 26.56
C GLU A 416 -8.72 9.65 25.89
N ILE A 417 -7.68 8.82 25.91
CA ILE A 417 -7.81 7.36 25.84
C ILE A 417 -7.61 6.84 27.27
N GLN A 418 -8.55 6.05 27.78
CA GLN A 418 -8.66 5.76 29.21
C GLN A 418 -7.41 5.10 29.82
N PHE A 419 -6.76 4.22 29.05
CA PHE A 419 -5.43 3.66 29.31
C PHE A 419 -4.73 3.41 27.97
N VAL A 420 -3.40 3.59 27.90
CA VAL A 420 -2.63 3.41 26.65
C VAL A 420 -2.81 2.02 26.04
N ASP A 421 -3.01 1.01 26.89
CA ASP A 421 -3.26 -0.39 26.52
C ASP A 421 -4.48 -0.57 25.58
N PHE A 422 -5.45 0.37 25.61
CA PHE A 422 -6.67 0.34 24.79
C PHE A 422 -6.59 1.19 23.51
N ILE A 423 -5.48 1.85 23.19
CA ILE A 423 -5.39 2.73 22.01
C ILE A 423 -5.46 2.00 20.66
N TYR A 424 -5.24 0.69 20.64
CA TYR A 424 -5.03 -0.09 19.42
C TYR A 424 -6.20 -0.17 18.43
N PRO A 425 -7.49 -0.15 18.82
CA PRO A 425 -8.60 -0.03 17.86
C PRO A 425 -8.54 1.29 17.08
N GLY A 426 -8.10 2.38 17.71
CA GLY A 426 -7.85 3.67 17.07
C GLY A 426 -6.51 3.80 16.34
N TRP A 427 -5.66 2.75 16.34
CA TRP A 427 -4.36 2.75 15.67
C TRP A 427 -4.45 3.09 14.18
N ASN A 428 -5.51 2.62 13.53
CA ASN A 428 -5.83 2.92 12.14
C ASN A 428 -5.96 4.44 11.90
N GLN A 429 -6.70 5.13 12.78
CA GLN A 429 -6.84 6.60 12.73
C GLN A 429 -5.52 7.32 13.05
N LEU A 430 -4.68 6.79 13.93
CA LEU A 430 -3.36 7.33 14.23
C LEU A 430 -2.47 7.33 12.98
N VAL A 431 -2.23 6.15 12.38
CA VAL A 431 -1.25 6.02 11.27
C VAL A 431 -1.82 6.48 9.94
N SER A 432 -3.08 6.14 9.64
CA SER A 432 -3.68 6.45 8.34
C SER A 432 -4.26 7.85 8.26
N ASN A 433 -4.43 8.58 9.37
CA ASN A 433 -4.98 9.94 9.37
C ASN A 433 -4.14 10.96 10.16
N MET A 434 -3.96 10.80 11.48
CA MET A 434 -3.27 11.82 12.29
C MET A 434 -1.86 12.10 11.78
N ALA A 435 -1.04 11.05 11.69
CA ALA A 435 0.38 11.11 11.35
C ALA A 435 0.64 11.67 9.95
N THR A 436 -0.23 11.33 8.99
CA THR A 436 0.06 11.53 7.56
C THR A 436 -0.70 12.68 6.92
N LEU A 437 -1.78 13.22 7.52
CA LEU A 437 -2.63 14.23 6.88
C LEU A 437 -1.85 15.48 6.42
N ARG A 438 -0.95 16.00 7.27
CA ARG A 438 -0.13 17.17 6.91
C ARG A 438 0.87 16.85 5.79
N TRP A 439 1.56 15.72 5.90
CA TRP A 439 2.58 15.32 4.92
C TRP A 439 1.96 15.01 3.56
N ARG A 440 0.90 14.19 3.50
CA ARG A 440 0.23 13.74 2.26
C ARG A 440 -0.54 14.84 1.53
N SER A 441 -0.79 15.97 2.18
CA SER A 441 -1.45 17.15 1.60
C SER A 441 -0.50 18.33 1.38
N PHE A 442 0.82 18.09 1.40
CA PHE A 442 1.84 19.11 1.20
C PHE A 442 1.67 20.34 2.12
N GLY A 443 1.25 20.11 3.37
CA GLY A 443 0.99 21.16 4.35
C GLY A 443 -0.34 21.91 4.21
N HIS A 444 -1.15 21.64 3.18
CA HIS A 444 -2.44 22.31 2.98
C HIS A 444 -3.48 21.97 4.06
N TRP A 445 -3.43 20.75 4.61
CA TRP A 445 -4.21 20.36 5.78
C TRP A 445 -3.29 20.23 7.01
N LYS A 446 -3.85 20.52 8.18
CA LYS A 446 -3.17 20.41 9.48
C LYS A 446 -3.96 19.49 10.41
N CYS A 447 -3.33 19.05 11.49
CA CYS A 447 -3.95 18.20 12.50
C CYS A 447 -3.52 18.62 13.93
N PRO A 448 -3.85 19.86 14.37
CA PRO A 448 -3.53 20.35 15.72
C PRO A 448 -4.36 19.64 16.78
N LEU A 449 -3.84 18.57 17.38
CA LEU A 449 -4.53 17.80 18.41
C LEU A 449 -3.59 17.26 19.48
N VAL A 450 -4.16 17.01 20.65
CA VAL A 450 -3.51 16.29 21.76
C VAL A 450 -4.32 15.05 22.07
N ILE A 451 -3.68 13.87 22.02
CA ILE A 451 -4.19 12.66 22.68
C ILE A 451 -3.42 12.52 23.99
N TYR A 452 -4.09 12.16 25.08
CA TYR A 452 -3.39 11.75 26.28
C TYR A 452 -3.94 10.42 26.82
N ALA A 453 -3.05 9.64 27.42
CA ALA A 453 -3.38 8.31 27.92
C ALA A 453 -2.58 7.97 29.19
N PRO A 454 -3.24 7.52 30.27
CA PRO A 454 -2.57 6.92 31.41
C PRO A 454 -1.76 5.66 31.00
N CYS A 455 -0.49 5.57 31.42
CA CYS A 455 0.44 4.50 31.06
C CYS A 455 1.23 3.96 32.26
N GLY A 456 1.97 2.88 32.04
CA GLY A 456 2.96 2.30 32.95
C GLY A 456 2.41 1.45 34.09
N GLY A 457 3.26 0.60 34.64
CA GLY A 457 3.03 -0.27 35.79
C GLY A 457 3.42 0.38 37.12
N TYR A 458 4.11 -0.38 37.97
CA TYR A 458 4.43 -0.08 39.38
C TYR A 458 3.19 0.09 40.30
N LEU A 459 2.00 -0.15 39.76
CA LEU A 459 0.71 -0.07 40.46
C LEU A 459 0.03 -1.45 40.44
N PRO A 460 0.29 -2.30 41.46
CA PRO A 460 0.03 -3.73 41.34
C PRO A 460 -1.42 -4.11 41.05
N GLY A 461 -1.58 -5.03 40.09
CA GLY A 461 -2.88 -5.54 39.66
C GLY A 461 -3.39 -4.95 38.34
N GLY A 462 -2.65 -4.02 37.72
CA GLY A 462 -2.95 -3.52 36.37
C GLY A 462 -2.81 -4.57 35.26
N ALA A 463 -1.80 -5.45 35.40
CA ALA A 463 -1.53 -6.59 34.53
C ALA A 463 -1.37 -6.23 33.04
N LEU A 464 -1.72 -7.17 32.15
CA LEU A 464 -1.54 -7.07 30.70
C LEU A 464 -2.15 -5.81 30.06
N TRP A 465 -3.22 -5.28 30.64
CA TRP A 465 -4.13 -4.31 30.01
C TRP A 465 -4.23 -2.97 30.75
N HIS A 466 -3.42 -2.76 31.80
CA HIS A 466 -3.30 -1.46 32.47
C HIS A 466 -1.88 -1.24 33.00
N SER A 467 -0.84 -1.74 32.31
CA SER A 467 0.56 -1.60 32.77
C SER A 467 1.59 -1.46 31.64
N GLN A 468 1.21 -1.32 30.37
CA GLN A 468 2.19 -1.02 29.32
C GLN A 468 2.64 0.45 29.38
N ALA A 469 3.93 0.70 29.09
CA ALA A 469 4.45 2.05 28.85
C ALA A 469 4.25 2.42 27.37
N GLY A 470 4.77 1.60 26.44
CA GLY A 470 4.39 1.54 25.03
C GLY A 470 4.90 2.69 24.15
N GLU A 471 5.72 3.59 24.67
CA GLU A 471 6.17 4.82 24.02
C GLU A 471 6.91 4.56 22.69
N ALA A 472 7.67 3.47 22.60
CA ALA A 472 8.39 3.10 21.38
C ALA A 472 7.44 2.80 20.21
N SER A 473 6.19 2.39 20.49
CA SER A 473 5.20 2.13 19.46
C SER A 473 4.79 3.40 18.71
N PHE A 474 4.71 4.54 19.40
CA PHE A 474 4.31 5.83 18.84
C PHE A 474 5.50 6.62 18.30
N ALA A 475 6.65 6.60 18.99
CA ALA A 475 7.84 7.39 18.65
C ALA A 475 8.40 7.07 17.25
N ARG A 476 8.16 5.86 16.76
CA ARG A 476 8.53 5.39 15.40
C ARG A 476 7.57 5.84 14.28
N VAL A 477 6.45 6.52 14.59
CA VAL A 477 5.47 6.97 13.60
C VAL A 477 5.78 8.42 13.17
N PRO A 478 6.23 8.66 11.92
CA PRO A 478 6.55 10.01 11.46
C PRO A 478 5.33 10.94 11.52
N GLY A 479 5.53 12.18 11.98
CA GLY A 479 4.45 13.17 12.11
C GLY A 479 3.65 13.10 13.42
N ILE A 480 3.98 12.19 14.32
CA ILE A 480 3.48 12.17 15.70
C ILE A 480 4.56 12.70 16.66
N ARG A 481 4.17 13.57 17.58
CA ARG A 481 5.01 13.97 18.73
C ARG A 481 4.63 13.15 19.96
N VAL A 482 5.59 12.80 20.81
CA VAL A 482 5.39 11.93 21.99
C VAL A 482 6.12 12.52 23.20
N ALA A 483 5.41 12.74 24.30
CA ALA A 483 5.95 13.26 25.55
C ALA A 483 5.46 12.49 26.78
N ILE A 484 6.28 12.47 27.83
CA ILE A 484 6.06 11.74 29.08
C ILE A 484 6.54 12.63 30.24
N PRO A 485 5.63 13.29 30.98
CA PRO A 485 6.02 14.13 32.11
C PRO A 485 6.40 13.29 33.33
N SER A 486 7.39 13.76 34.08
CA SER A 486 7.87 13.12 35.31
C SER A 486 7.54 13.95 36.57
N THR A 487 7.04 15.18 36.43
CA THR A 487 6.62 16.06 37.56
C THR A 487 5.37 16.86 37.22
N PRO A 488 4.67 17.47 38.21
CA PRO A 488 3.51 18.32 37.96
C PRO A 488 3.82 19.53 37.06
N SER A 489 5.01 20.10 37.23
CA SER A 489 5.51 21.23 36.42
C SER A 489 5.72 20.82 34.96
N ASP A 490 6.34 19.67 34.71
CA ASP A 490 6.53 19.16 33.35
C ASP A 490 5.18 18.83 32.70
N ALA A 491 4.25 18.24 33.45
CA ALA A 491 2.92 17.91 32.94
C ALA A 491 2.16 19.17 32.50
N ALA A 492 2.08 20.20 33.36
CA ALA A 492 1.43 21.46 33.03
C ALA A 492 2.11 22.15 31.83
N GLY A 493 3.44 22.25 31.83
CA GLY A 493 4.20 22.90 30.76
C GLY A 493 4.13 22.17 29.42
N LEU A 494 4.18 20.84 29.40
CA LEU A 494 4.08 20.02 28.17
C LEU A 494 2.67 20.04 27.60
N PHE A 495 1.61 19.90 28.42
CA PHE A 495 0.24 20.03 27.93
C PHE A 495 -0.02 21.42 27.34
N TRP A 496 0.45 22.48 28.02
CA TRP A 496 0.28 23.83 27.53
C TRP A 496 0.99 24.06 26.19
N THR A 497 2.21 23.55 26.03
CA THR A 497 2.92 23.56 24.73
C THR A 497 2.17 22.77 23.66
N ALA A 498 1.73 21.55 23.96
CA ALA A 498 1.03 20.68 23.01
C ALA A 498 -0.31 21.28 22.53
N LEU A 499 -1.08 21.88 23.44
CA LEU A 499 -2.34 22.56 23.13
C LEU A 499 -2.17 23.77 22.19
N HIS A 500 -1.02 24.44 22.22
CA HIS A 500 -0.65 25.52 21.30
C HIS A 500 0.14 25.03 20.08
N GLY A 501 0.49 23.74 20.02
CA GLY A 501 1.18 23.12 18.90
C GLY A 501 0.26 22.84 17.71
N GLU A 502 0.82 22.89 16.50
CA GLU A 502 0.07 22.72 15.26
C GLU A 502 0.06 21.27 14.73
N ASP A 503 0.51 20.31 15.55
CA ASP A 503 0.85 18.92 15.21
C ASP A 503 0.20 17.93 16.18
N PRO A 504 -0.11 16.69 15.75
CA PRO A 504 -0.57 15.65 16.65
C PRO A 504 0.46 15.35 17.73
N THR A 505 0.07 15.47 18.99
CA THR A 505 0.92 15.19 20.14
C THR A 505 0.26 14.16 21.04
N ILE A 506 1.00 13.11 21.42
CA ILE A 506 0.60 12.10 22.39
C ILE A 506 1.32 12.37 23.70
N ILE A 507 0.57 12.53 24.79
CA ILE A 507 1.12 12.67 26.15
C ILE A 507 0.76 11.43 26.96
N LEU A 508 1.75 10.59 27.24
CA LEU A 508 1.57 9.39 28.05
C LEU A 508 1.82 9.76 29.51
N LEU A 509 0.85 9.53 30.39
CA LEU A 509 0.90 9.95 31.78
C LEU A 509 1.23 8.77 32.71
N PRO A 510 2.42 8.72 33.35
CA PRO A 510 2.80 7.61 34.20
C PRO A 510 1.90 7.50 35.44
N LYS A 511 1.11 6.43 35.53
CA LYS A 511 0.04 6.27 36.53
C LYS A 511 0.52 6.22 37.97
N HIS A 512 1.72 5.71 38.20
CA HIS A 512 2.33 5.65 39.53
C HIS A 512 2.69 7.06 40.01
N LEU A 513 3.38 7.86 39.18
CA LEU A 513 3.68 9.27 39.49
C LEU A 513 2.46 10.20 39.60
N MET A 514 1.27 9.82 39.08
CA MET A 514 0.06 10.65 39.18
C MET A 514 -0.32 11.03 40.61
N TRP A 515 0.05 10.20 41.59
CA TRP A 515 -0.38 10.32 42.99
C TRP A 515 0.64 11.00 43.91
N ALA A 516 1.91 11.08 43.48
CA ALA A 516 2.98 11.70 44.25
C ALA A 516 2.75 13.21 44.38
N GLU A 517 2.81 13.73 45.61
CA GLU A 517 2.75 15.17 45.87
C GLU A 517 4.16 15.74 45.82
N LEU A 518 4.45 16.54 44.80
CA LEU A 518 5.78 17.06 44.50
C LEU A 518 5.81 18.60 44.56
N PRO A 519 6.96 19.22 44.90
CA PRO A 519 7.09 20.68 44.90
C PRO A 519 6.83 21.30 43.53
N VAL A 520 6.20 22.47 43.50
CA VAL A 520 5.92 23.22 42.27
C VAL A 520 6.38 24.68 42.44
N PRO A 521 7.09 25.28 41.45
CA PRO A 521 7.48 26.68 41.52
C PRO A 521 6.27 27.63 41.43
N GLU A 522 6.42 28.87 41.91
CA GLU A 522 5.35 29.89 41.89
C GLU A 522 4.81 30.17 40.46
N SER A 523 5.66 29.95 39.45
CA SER A 523 5.32 30.02 38.03
C SER A 523 5.88 28.79 37.30
N VAL A 524 5.00 28.10 36.56
CA VAL A 524 5.39 27.03 35.62
C VAL A 524 5.45 27.62 34.22
N GLU A 525 6.56 27.41 33.52
CA GLU A 525 6.71 27.85 32.13
C GLU A 525 6.27 26.74 31.14
N PRO A 526 5.89 27.09 29.90
CA PRO A 526 5.71 26.10 28.84
C PRO A 526 7.00 25.31 28.60
N VAL A 527 6.89 23.98 28.45
CA VAL A 527 8.05 23.11 28.18
C VAL A 527 8.11 22.80 26.69
N PRO A 528 9.18 23.18 25.96
CA PRO A 528 9.32 22.83 24.55
C PRO A 528 9.45 21.33 24.33
N LEU A 529 8.82 20.83 23.26
CA LEU A 529 8.94 19.42 22.86
C LEU A 529 10.33 19.16 22.25
N GLY A 530 11.03 18.16 22.76
CA GLY A 530 12.39 17.82 22.37
C GLY A 530 13.49 18.36 23.29
N GLU A 531 13.16 19.04 24.39
CA GLU A 531 14.13 19.50 25.40
C GLU A 531 14.13 18.58 26.63
N ALA A 532 15.29 18.04 26.99
CA ALA A 532 15.46 17.28 28.23
C ALA A 532 15.68 18.20 29.45
N ARG A 533 15.57 17.64 30.65
CA ARG A 533 15.89 18.30 31.91
C ARG A 533 17.05 17.59 32.60
N ILE A 534 18.12 18.31 32.87
CA ILE A 534 19.16 17.85 33.79
C ILE A 534 18.62 17.99 35.22
N VAL A 535 18.18 16.88 35.81
CA VAL A 535 17.64 16.80 37.18
C VAL A 535 18.78 16.98 38.19
N ARG A 536 19.91 16.31 37.94
CA ARG A 536 21.12 16.38 38.75
C ARG A 536 22.34 16.52 37.84
N LYS A 537 23.27 17.40 38.21
CA LYS A 537 24.57 17.55 37.52
C LYS A 537 25.60 16.60 38.13
N GLY A 538 26.48 16.08 37.29
CA GLY A 538 27.67 15.31 37.68
C GLY A 538 28.67 15.16 36.53
N GLU A 539 29.82 14.55 36.80
CA GLU A 539 30.94 14.37 35.86
C GLU A 539 31.38 12.91 35.70
N LEU A 540 30.88 11.98 36.52
CA LEU A 540 31.34 10.57 36.53
C LEU A 540 30.67 9.69 35.46
N LEU A 541 29.36 9.88 35.27
CA LEU A 541 28.51 9.03 34.44
C LEU A 541 27.22 9.78 34.04
N THR A 542 26.73 9.54 32.82
CA THR A 542 25.46 10.05 32.29
C THR A 542 24.36 8.99 32.46
N LEU A 543 23.27 9.34 33.15
CA LEU A 543 22.06 8.54 33.22
C LEU A 543 20.92 9.24 32.48
N VAL A 544 20.29 8.54 31.53
CA VAL A 544 19.10 9.01 30.81
C VAL A 544 17.89 8.17 31.21
N THR A 545 16.79 8.83 31.58
CA THR A 545 15.53 8.17 31.95
C THR A 545 14.33 9.10 31.72
N TRP A 546 13.11 8.63 32.01
CA TRP A 546 11.85 9.37 31.85
C TRP A 546 10.71 8.68 32.63
N GLY A 547 9.64 9.43 32.92
CA GLY A 547 8.44 8.90 33.56
C GLY A 547 8.73 8.23 34.92
N ASN A 548 8.06 7.11 35.21
CA ASN A 548 8.20 6.40 36.50
C ASN A 548 9.66 6.07 36.86
N CYS A 549 10.52 5.85 35.86
CA CYS A 549 11.93 5.50 36.09
C CYS A 549 12.78 6.66 36.62
N VAL A 550 12.31 7.92 36.58
CA VAL A 550 12.99 9.05 37.26
C VAL A 550 13.01 8.84 38.77
N GLU A 551 11.85 8.57 39.38
CA GLU A 551 11.73 8.33 40.82
C GLU A 551 12.52 7.07 41.23
N LEU A 552 12.40 5.98 40.47
CA LEU A 552 13.14 4.73 40.72
C LEU A 552 14.68 4.93 40.72
N VAL A 553 15.20 5.83 39.89
CA VAL A 553 16.62 6.17 39.87
C VAL A 553 17.01 7.02 41.08
N GLU A 554 16.19 8.00 41.47
CA GLU A 554 16.44 8.81 42.67
C GLU A 554 16.39 7.94 43.95
N GLU A 555 15.41 7.04 44.07
CA GLU A 555 15.36 6.01 45.13
C GLU A 555 16.62 5.13 45.14
N THR A 556 17.14 4.75 43.97
CA THR A 556 18.38 3.98 43.88
C THR A 556 19.56 4.79 44.44
N PHE A 557 19.67 6.07 44.09
CA PHE A 557 20.75 6.93 44.59
C PHE A 557 20.68 7.17 46.10
N ASP A 558 19.49 7.32 46.66
CA ASP A 558 19.28 7.50 48.11
C ASP A 558 19.52 6.20 48.91
N ALA A 559 19.33 5.04 48.30
CA ALA A 559 19.60 3.73 48.90
C ALA A 559 21.09 3.31 48.88
N MET A 560 21.94 4.00 48.10
CA MET A 560 23.36 3.66 47.96
C MET A 560 24.22 4.23 49.10
N ASP A 561 25.07 3.38 49.71
CA ASP A 561 26.05 3.78 50.74
C ASP A 561 27.08 4.82 50.25
N THR A 562 27.24 5.01 48.95
CA THR A 562 28.20 5.93 48.33
C THR A 562 27.51 6.87 47.36
N GLN A 563 27.60 8.18 47.62
CA GLN A 563 27.12 9.21 46.70
C GLN A 563 28.04 9.29 45.47
N LEU A 564 27.53 8.82 44.33
CA LEU A 564 28.19 8.96 43.02
C LEU A 564 27.85 10.30 42.38
N ASP A 565 28.78 10.84 41.58
CA ASP A 565 28.63 12.12 40.89
C ASP A 565 28.00 11.94 39.48
N ILE A 566 26.74 11.53 39.46
CA ILE A 566 26.00 11.17 38.24
C ILE A 566 25.24 12.38 37.69
N GLU A 567 25.33 12.59 36.37
CA GLU A 567 24.43 13.49 35.66
C GLU A 567 23.14 12.76 35.28
N LEU A 568 22.03 13.15 35.91
CA LEU A 568 20.71 12.59 35.69
C LEU A 568 19.93 13.46 34.70
N ILE A 569 19.53 12.87 33.58
CA ILE A 569 18.77 13.49 32.51
C ILE A 569 17.40 12.83 32.42
N ASP A 570 16.35 13.64 32.59
CA ASP A 570 14.97 13.28 32.29
C ASP A 570 14.61 13.76 30.87
N LEU A 571 14.25 12.85 29.96
CA LEU A 571 13.99 13.21 28.57
C LEU A 571 12.81 14.16 28.41
N ARG A 572 11.72 13.98 29.17
CA ARG A 572 10.39 14.63 29.01
C ARG A 572 9.70 14.43 27.65
N SER A 573 10.43 14.38 26.56
CA SER A 573 9.98 14.16 25.18
C SER A 573 10.71 12.97 24.55
N ILE A 574 9.96 12.05 23.95
CA ILE A 574 10.48 10.85 23.30
C ILE A 574 10.61 11.06 21.78
N ALA A 575 9.68 11.83 21.19
CA ALA A 575 9.70 12.22 19.79
C ALA A 575 9.20 13.67 19.63
N PRO A 576 10.04 14.63 19.24
CA PRO A 576 11.51 14.56 19.20
C PRO A 576 12.12 14.34 20.60
N TRP A 577 13.41 13.98 20.65
CA TRP A 577 14.19 13.85 21.88
C TRP A 577 15.48 14.67 21.80
N ASP A 578 16.02 15.04 22.96
CA ASP A 578 17.16 15.93 23.10
C ASP A 578 18.50 15.20 22.85
N ARG A 579 18.93 15.17 21.60
CA ARG A 579 20.19 14.53 21.18
C ARG A 579 21.41 15.25 21.73
N ASP A 580 21.37 16.58 21.75
CA ASP A 580 22.53 17.42 22.04
C ASP A 580 22.86 17.39 23.54
N THR A 581 21.86 17.51 24.42
CA THR A 581 22.08 17.41 25.88
C THR A 581 22.69 16.05 26.27
N ILE A 582 22.27 14.96 25.61
CA ILE A 582 22.81 13.62 25.87
C ILE A 582 24.23 13.48 25.31
N ALA A 583 24.48 13.91 24.08
CA ALA A 583 25.82 13.88 23.48
C ALA A 583 26.83 14.70 24.30
N ASP A 584 26.44 15.89 24.76
CA ASP A 584 27.26 16.78 25.60
C ASP A 584 27.58 16.14 26.96
N SER A 585 26.58 15.51 27.59
CA SER A 585 26.76 14.77 28.83
C SER A 585 27.73 13.60 28.65
N ILE A 586 27.56 12.77 27.60
CA ILE A 586 28.46 11.63 27.34
C ILE A 586 29.89 12.11 27.02
N ARG A 587 30.07 13.20 26.26
CA ARG A 587 31.40 13.78 26.00
C ARG A 587 32.11 14.24 27.26
N LYS A 588 31.37 14.64 28.30
CA LYS A 588 31.91 14.98 29.63
C LYS A 588 32.20 13.73 30.47
N THR A 589 31.22 12.84 30.62
CA THR A 589 31.28 11.73 31.59
C THR A 589 31.99 10.50 31.05
N GLY A 590 31.88 10.23 29.75
CA GLY A 590 32.37 9.04 29.06
C GLY A 590 31.66 7.73 29.44
N ARG A 591 30.49 7.77 30.09
CA ARG A 591 29.71 6.55 30.42
C ARG A 591 28.22 6.84 30.28
N LEU A 592 27.48 5.92 29.66
CA LEU A 592 26.05 6.02 29.46
C LEU A 592 25.33 4.81 30.10
N ILE A 593 24.35 5.09 30.95
CA ILE A 593 23.29 4.15 31.30
C ILE A 593 21.93 4.76 30.94
N ILE A 594 21.04 3.93 30.43
CA ILE A 594 19.64 4.29 30.16
C ILE A 594 18.76 3.42 31.05
N VAL A 595 17.78 4.04 31.72
CA VAL A 595 16.77 3.31 32.52
C VAL A 595 15.40 3.63 31.93
N GLN A 596 14.71 2.61 31.42
CA GLN A 596 13.42 2.76 30.74
C GLN A 596 12.41 1.71 31.22
N GLU A 597 11.11 2.03 31.15
CA GLU A 597 10.06 1.11 31.61
C GLU A 597 9.59 0.14 30.51
N ASP A 598 9.64 0.56 29.25
CA ASP A 598 9.21 -0.26 28.11
C ASP A 598 10.10 -1.51 27.91
N ASN A 599 9.68 -2.38 26.99
CA ASN A 599 10.46 -3.54 26.56
C ASN A 599 11.88 -3.16 26.12
N ILE A 600 12.83 -4.08 26.25
CA ILE A 600 14.20 -3.88 25.75
C ILE A 600 14.26 -3.84 24.22
N SER A 601 13.53 -4.71 23.52
CA SER A 601 13.60 -4.85 22.06
C SER A 601 12.88 -3.74 21.30
N ALA A 602 13.54 -3.21 20.27
CA ALA A 602 13.04 -2.14 19.38
C ALA A 602 12.63 -0.85 20.12
N SER A 603 13.41 -0.52 21.16
CA SER A 603 13.05 0.48 22.17
C SER A 603 13.75 1.83 22.02
N VAL A 604 13.25 2.84 22.75
CA VAL A 604 13.81 4.19 22.80
C VAL A 604 15.26 4.18 23.28
N GLY A 605 15.59 3.37 24.30
CA GLY A 605 16.95 3.21 24.79
C GLY A 605 17.90 2.64 23.74
N GLN A 606 17.47 1.63 22.97
CA GLN A 606 18.26 1.09 21.87
C GLN A 606 18.50 2.13 20.76
N MET A 607 17.49 2.94 20.43
CA MET A 607 17.62 4.07 19.50
C MET A 607 18.66 5.09 20.00
N ILE A 608 18.61 5.48 21.27
CA ILE A 608 19.57 6.45 21.85
C ILE A 608 21.00 5.90 21.79
N VAL A 609 21.23 4.63 22.15
CA VAL A 609 22.56 4.00 22.05
C VAL A 609 23.05 3.98 20.60
N ALA A 610 22.20 3.59 19.65
CA ALA A 610 22.58 3.53 18.23
C ALA A 610 22.93 4.92 17.67
N GLU A 611 22.11 5.94 17.94
CA GLU A 611 22.36 7.32 17.53
C GLU A 611 23.67 7.84 18.15
N MET A 612 23.85 7.71 19.46
CA MET A 612 25.04 8.20 20.17
C MET A 612 26.32 7.51 19.70
N CYS A 613 26.30 6.19 19.52
CA CYS A 613 27.46 5.44 19.02
C CYS A 613 27.76 5.69 17.53
N SER A 614 26.81 6.20 16.74
CA SER A 614 27.06 6.61 15.35
C SER A 614 27.90 7.89 15.25
N GLN A 615 27.84 8.75 16.28
CA GLN A 615 28.58 10.00 16.33
C GLN A 615 30.01 9.75 16.80
N ARG A 616 30.98 9.90 15.88
CA ARG A 616 32.40 9.64 16.14
C ARG A 616 32.93 10.31 17.42
N CYS A 617 32.58 11.57 17.67
CA CYS A 617 33.03 12.33 18.85
C CYS A 617 32.45 11.82 20.18
N VAL A 618 31.28 11.18 20.16
CA VAL A 618 30.67 10.54 21.32
C VAL A 618 31.28 9.15 21.52
N LEU A 619 31.43 8.38 20.44
CA LEU A 619 32.07 7.06 20.44
C LEU A 619 33.52 7.12 20.96
N GLU A 620 34.31 8.11 20.54
CA GLU A 620 35.68 8.35 21.03
C GLU A 620 35.75 8.74 22.52
N ALA A 621 34.66 9.23 23.11
CA ALA A 621 34.59 9.62 24.52
C ALA A 621 34.19 8.46 25.47
N LEU A 622 33.69 7.34 24.94
CA LEU A 622 33.19 6.22 25.75
C LEU A 622 34.32 5.47 26.47
N LYS A 623 34.27 5.51 27.80
CA LYS A 623 35.16 4.79 28.74
C LYS A 623 34.70 3.36 28.99
N ALA A 624 33.43 3.03 28.70
CA ALA A 624 32.84 1.70 28.78
C ALA A 624 31.65 1.59 27.79
N PRO A 625 31.25 0.38 27.34
CA PRO A 625 30.05 0.19 26.52
C PRO A 625 28.77 0.68 27.26
N PRO A 626 27.82 1.34 26.58
CA PRO A 626 26.56 1.75 27.19
C PRO A 626 25.74 0.56 27.73
N VAL A 627 24.96 0.80 28.79
CA VAL A 627 24.07 -0.18 29.40
C VAL A 627 22.62 0.31 29.37
N ILE A 628 21.67 -0.60 29.11
CA ILE A 628 20.23 -0.32 29.21
C ILE A 628 19.66 -1.20 30.31
N VAL A 629 18.95 -0.59 31.26
CA VAL A 629 18.11 -1.27 32.25
C VAL A 629 16.66 -1.06 31.82
N SER A 630 15.96 -2.17 31.57
CA SER A 630 14.66 -2.20 30.89
C SER A 630 13.75 -3.25 31.52
N LYS A 631 12.46 -3.20 31.19
CA LYS A 631 11.63 -4.41 31.26
C LYS A 631 12.10 -5.39 30.17
N GLU A 632 12.23 -6.66 30.52
CA GLU A 632 12.51 -7.73 29.56
C GLU A 632 11.36 -7.88 28.55
N ASP A 633 11.55 -8.68 27.50
CA ASP A 633 10.52 -9.03 26.50
C ASP A 633 9.47 -10.01 27.06
N VAL A 634 8.87 -9.63 28.18
CA VAL A 634 7.84 -10.35 28.94
C VAL A 634 6.66 -9.42 29.25
N HIS A 635 5.48 -10.01 29.40
CA HIS A 635 4.29 -9.26 29.77
C HIS A 635 4.21 -9.00 31.29
N VAL A 636 3.59 -7.88 31.68
CA VAL A 636 3.31 -7.56 33.08
C VAL A 636 2.21 -8.48 33.62
N GLY A 637 2.55 -9.33 34.59
CA GLY A 637 1.60 -10.27 35.19
C GLY A 637 0.70 -9.63 36.26
N PHE A 638 -0.50 -10.17 36.44
CA PHE A 638 -1.46 -9.68 37.46
C PHE A 638 -1.01 -9.86 38.91
N ASN A 639 -0.19 -10.89 39.18
CA ASN A 639 0.39 -11.08 40.52
C ASN A 639 1.58 -10.10 40.67
N PRO A 640 1.68 -9.32 41.77
CA PRO A 640 2.78 -8.39 42.00
C PRO A 640 4.18 -9.01 41.84
N ILE A 641 4.33 -10.32 42.15
CA ILE A 641 5.60 -11.06 41.95
C ILE A 641 6.04 -11.03 40.47
N TYR A 642 5.12 -11.14 39.52
CA TYR A 642 5.42 -11.10 38.09
C TYR A 642 5.59 -9.67 37.57
N GLU A 643 4.86 -8.69 38.13
CA GLU A 643 5.00 -7.29 37.76
C GLU A 643 6.38 -6.74 38.15
N TYR A 644 6.78 -6.90 39.41
CA TYR A 644 8.09 -6.44 39.89
C TYR A 644 9.27 -7.26 39.35
N ALA A 645 9.08 -8.54 39.02
CA ALA A 645 10.12 -9.32 38.34
C ALA A 645 10.32 -8.92 36.88
N ALA A 646 9.31 -8.32 36.24
CA ALA A 646 9.42 -7.82 34.87
C ALA A 646 10.03 -6.41 34.82
N LEU A 647 9.38 -5.46 35.49
CA LEU A 647 9.76 -4.03 35.49
C LEU A 647 11.18 -3.80 36.02
N PRO A 648 11.89 -2.74 35.61
CA PRO A 648 13.13 -2.30 36.25
C PRO A 648 13.04 -2.21 37.78
N ASP A 649 14.17 -2.41 38.47
CA ASP A 649 14.27 -2.25 39.92
C ASP A 649 15.61 -1.63 40.33
N THR A 650 15.68 -1.16 41.58
CA THR A 650 16.86 -0.49 42.14
C THR A 650 18.10 -1.39 42.16
N ALA A 651 17.93 -2.71 42.33
CA ALA A 651 19.04 -3.66 42.35
C ALA A 651 19.67 -3.85 40.95
N ARG A 652 18.86 -3.88 39.89
CA ARG A 652 19.33 -3.89 38.49
C ARG A 652 20.01 -2.58 38.10
N ILE A 653 19.48 -1.45 38.54
CA ILE A 653 20.11 -0.13 38.31
C ILE A 653 21.47 -0.06 39.03
N GLN A 654 21.54 -0.42 40.32
CA GLN A 654 22.80 -0.45 41.07
C GLN A 654 23.83 -1.41 40.42
N ALA A 655 23.42 -2.62 40.04
CA ALA A 655 24.32 -3.58 39.38
C ALA A 655 24.88 -3.05 38.06
N ALA A 656 24.09 -2.29 37.28
CA ALA A 656 24.53 -1.65 36.05
C ALA A 656 25.50 -0.48 36.30
N LEU A 657 25.30 0.30 37.37
CA LEU A 657 26.25 1.34 37.82
C LEU A 657 27.58 0.71 38.25
N ASP A 658 27.54 -0.33 39.09
CA ASP A 658 28.74 -1.05 39.56
C ASP A 658 29.52 -1.67 38.39
N TYR A 659 28.81 -2.23 37.40
CA TYR A 659 29.41 -2.74 36.15
C TYR A 659 30.11 -1.62 35.36
N LEU A 660 29.45 -0.48 35.13
CA LEU A 660 30.02 0.64 34.38
C LEU A 660 31.23 1.29 35.09
N LEU A 661 31.27 1.27 36.42
CA LEU A 661 32.38 1.81 37.20
C LEU A 661 33.56 0.85 37.31
N SER A 662 33.31 -0.46 37.37
CA SER A 662 34.34 -1.49 37.48
C SER A 662 34.96 -1.90 36.14
N ASN A 663 34.26 -1.69 35.02
CA ASN A 663 34.71 -2.07 33.69
C ASN A 663 35.27 -0.86 32.89
N THR A 664 36.09 -1.15 31.88
CA THR A 664 36.57 -0.18 30.89
C THR A 664 36.40 -0.72 29.48
N LEU A 665 36.41 0.14 28.47
CA LEU A 665 36.34 -0.28 27.07
C LEU A 665 37.54 -1.19 26.71
N GLU A 666 38.75 -0.85 27.18
CA GLU A 666 39.93 -1.70 27.05
C GLU A 666 39.79 -3.06 27.75
N ALA A 667 39.18 -3.12 28.93
CA ALA A 667 38.95 -4.39 29.63
C ALA A 667 37.88 -5.22 28.93
N SER A 668 36.81 -4.58 28.43
CA SER A 668 35.76 -5.21 27.64
C SER A 668 36.30 -5.81 26.33
N LEU A 669 37.25 -5.14 25.68
CA LEU A 669 37.98 -5.63 24.50
C LEU A 669 38.98 -6.77 24.80
N LYS A 670 39.29 -7.01 26.08
CA LYS A 670 40.21 -8.06 26.56
C LYS A 670 39.49 -9.24 27.25
N LEU A 671 38.17 -9.19 27.37
CA LEU A 671 37.37 -10.35 27.78
C LEU A 671 37.33 -11.34 26.62
N ASP A 672 37.75 -12.58 26.87
CA ASP A 672 37.56 -13.67 25.91
C ASP A 672 36.05 -13.82 25.61
N PRO A 673 35.65 -14.04 24.34
CA PRO A 673 34.24 -14.19 23.98
C PRO A 673 33.66 -15.48 24.57
N VAL A 674 32.98 -15.35 25.72
CA VAL A 674 32.20 -16.45 26.31
C VAL A 674 30.91 -16.63 25.50
N GLY A 675 31.00 -17.46 24.46
CA GLY A 675 29.84 -17.95 23.72
C GLY A 675 29.47 -17.14 22.49
N ASP A 676 30.05 -17.54 21.35
CA ASP A 676 29.50 -17.53 19.99
C ASP A 676 28.51 -16.41 19.59
N LEU A 677 28.94 -15.53 18.66
CA LEU A 677 28.11 -15.08 17.53
C LEU A 677 28.93 -14.34 16.44
N SER A 678 28.87 -14.88 15.21
CA SER A 678 29.17 -14.25 13.90
C SER A 678 30.62 -13.83 13.50
N VAL A 679 31.19 -14.67 12.63
CA VAL A 679 31.84 -14.41 11.32
C VAL A 679 32.61 -13.08 11.07
N THR A 680 33.88 -13.24 10.66
CA THR A 680 34.83 -12.21 10.23
C THR A 680 34.49 -11.55 8.87
N PRO A 681 34.63 -10.21 8.71
CA PRO A 681 34.67 -9.55 7.40
C PRO A 681 36.08 -9.57 6.78
N LEU A 682 36.15 -9.52 5.44
CA LEU A 682 37.38 -9.34 4.67
C LEU A 682 37.33 -8.02 3.89
N GLU A 683 38.46 -7.31 3.87
CA GLU A 683 38.60 -5.98 3.28
C GLU A 683 38.54 -5.98 1.75
N THR A 684 38.01 -4.90 1.17
CA THR A 684 38.07 -4.63 -0.28
C THR A 684 38.71 -3.28 -0.55
N THR A 685 39.80 -3.27 -1.31
CA THR A 685 40.44 -2.06 -1.85
C THR A 685 39.90 -1.73 -3.24
N THR A 686 39.55 -0.47 -3.47
CA THR A 686 39.10 0.06 -4.77
C THR A 686 40.14 0.98 -5.39
N GLU A 687 40.37 0.86 -6.71
CA GLU A 687 41.02 1.89 -7.53
C GLU A 687 40.15 2.20 -8.76
N ASP A 688 39.98 3.49 -9.07
CA ASP A 688 39.23 4.01 -10.22
C ASP A 688 40.11 4.17 -11.46
N VAL A 689 39.54 3.99 -12.66
CA VAL A 689 40.01 4.66 -13.89
C VAL A 689 38.81 5.06 -14.77
N MET A 690 38.72 6.35 -15.10
CA MET A 690 37.74 6.90 -16.05
C MET A 690 38.29 6.96 -17.49
N ILE A 691 37.42 6.85 -18.51
CA ILE A 691 37.59 7.51 -19.82
C ILE A 691 36.23 8.09 -20.28
N ALA A 692 36.28 9.25 -20.96
CA ALA A 692 35.17 10.14 -21.29
C ALA A 692 34.53 9.85 -22.68
N PRO A 693 33.36 10.47 -23.01
CA PRO A 693 32.59 10.18 -24.23
C PRO A 693 32.91 11.12 -25.40
N ASP A 694 32.46 10.75 -26.60
CA ASP A 694 32.47 11.59 -27.80
C ASP A 694 31.06 11.68 -28.40
N ARG A 695 30.67 12.85 -28.94
CA ARG A 695 29.32 13.07 -29.50
C ARG A 695 29.30 14.18 -30.55
N ALA A 696 28.76 13.90 -31.74
CA ALA A 696 28.38 14.87 -32.77
C ALA A 696 27.50 14.19 -33.85
N PRO A 697 26.76 14.94 -34.69
CA PRO A 697 26.07 16.22 -34.48
C PRO A 697 24.54 16.06 -34.72
N ALA A 698 23.79 17.17 -34.81
CA ALA A 698 22.32 17.16 -34.94
C ALA A 698 21.82 17.14 -36.40
N GLU A 699 20.75 16.38 -36.64
CA GLU A 699 19.86 16.50 -37.80
C GLU A 699 18.39 16.61 -37.32
N SER A 700 17.44 16.67 -38.26
CA SER A 700 16.00 16.99 -38.09
C SER A 700 15.33 16.45 -36.82
N ALA A 701 14.42 17.23 -36.23
CA ALA A 701 13.67 16.88 -35.02
C ALA A 701 12.75 15.66 -35.23
N THR A 702 13.32 14.48 -34.99
CA THR A 702 12.60 13.21 -34.83
C THR A 702 12.47 12.89 -33.34
N LYS A 703 11.36 12.28 -32.96
CA LYS A 703 11.08 11.85 -31.58
C LYS A 703 10.93 10.34 -31.56
N THR A 704 11.52 9.70 -30.56
CA THR A 704 11.36 8.25 -30.36
C THR A 704 10.41 8.01 -29.19
N ILE A 705 9.35 7.23 -29.41
CA ILE A 705 8.46 6.73 -28.35
C ILE A 705 9.10 5.45 -27.78
N THR A 706 8.99 5.25 -26.47
CA THR A 706 9.58 4.10 -25.74
C THR A 706 8.49 3.28 -25.04
N VAL A 707 8.79 2.03 -24.70
CA VAL A 707 7.98 1.22 -23.78
C VAL A 707 7.91 1.96 -22.45
N PRO A 708 6.72 2.21 -21.91
CA PRO A 708 6.63 3.06 -20.75
C PRO A 708 6.44 2.20 -19.47
N ILE A 709 6.19 2.81 -18.32
CA ILE A 709 6.06 2.06 -17.05
C ILE A 709 4.69 1.36 -17.00
N LEU A 710 4.69 0.03 -17.00
CA LEU A 710 3.48 -0.81 -17.10
C LEU A 710 2.89 -1.24 -15.74
N GLY A 711 3.25 -0.53 -14.66
CA GLY A 711 2.75 -0.77 -13.30
C GLY A 711 3.79 -1.37 -12.34
N GLU A 712 3.40 -1.48 -11.06
CA GLU A 712 4.32 -1.86 -9.98
C GLU A 712 4.87 -3.29 -10.15
N GLY A 713 6.20 -3.39 -10.24
CA GLY A 713 6.95 -4.64 -10.36
C GLY A 713 7.18 -5.15 -11.79
N ILE A 714 6.48 -4.61 -12.79
CA ILE A 714 6.58 -5.06 -14.19
C ILE A 714 7.77 -4.36 -14.88
N ARG A 715 8.67 -5.16 -15.48
CA ARG A 715 9.91 -4.64 -16.11
C ARG A 715 10.03 -4.92 -17.60
N VAL A 716 9.24 -5.86 -18.11
CA VAL A 716 9.27 -6.32 -19.51
C VAL A 716 7.85 -6.72 -19.92
N ALA A 717 7.50 -6.53 -21.19
CA ALA A 717 6.21 -6.91 -21.79
C ALA A 717 6.42 -7.42 -23.22
N ARG A 718 5.48 -8.21 -23.76
CA ARG A 718 5.56 -8.74 -25.14
C ARG A 718 4.60 -7.99 -26.05
N VAL A 719 5.06 -7.53 -27.20
CA VAL A 719 4.21 -6.87 -28.21
C VAL A 719 3.27 -7.90 -28.85
N VAL A 720 1.96 -7.72 -28.70
CA VAL A 720 0.92 -8.63 -29.18
C VAL A 720 0.53 -8.34 -30.63
N SER A 721 0.43 -7.05 -30.99
CA SER A 721 0.04 -6.60 -32.33
C SER A 721 0.56 -5.19 -32.63
N VAL A 722 0.82 -4.88 -33.89
CA VAL A 722 1.21 -3.54 -34.38
C VAL A 722 0.08 -2.99 -35.23
N LEU A 723 -0.39 -1.78 -34.90
CA LEU A 723 -1.68 -1.23 -35.34
C LEU A 723 -1.56 -0.09 -36.38
N LYS A 724 -0.33 0.32 -36.74
CA LYS A 724 -0.03 1.43 -37.68
C LYS A 724 1.15 1.09 -38.59
N GLU A 725 1.08 1.45 -39.87
CA GLU A 725 2.12 1.21 -40.86
C GLU A 725 3.11 2.38 -41.01
N VAL A 726 4.30 2.11 -41.56
CA VAL A 726 5.30 3.15 -41.85
C VAL A 726 4.80 4.07 -42.97
N GLY A 727 4.79 5.37 -42.69
CA GLY A 727 4.22 6.41 -43.56
C GLY A 727 2.82 6.86 -43.15
N ASP A 728 2.17 6.19 -42.19
CA ASP A 728 0.89 6.66 -41.65
C ASP A 728 1.07 8.01 -40.92
N ALA A 729 0.09 8.89 -41.12
CA ALA A 729 -0.11 10.06 -40.28
C ALA A 729 -0.76 9.61 -38.97
N VAL A 730 -0.02 9.71 -37.88
CA VAL A 730 -0.48 9.36 -36.53
C VAL A 730 -0.76 10.62 -35.74
N LYS A 731 -1.87 10.63 -35.01
CA LYS A 731 -2.20 11.69 -34.05
C LYS A 731 -1.80 11.29 -32.64
N ALA A 732 -1.63 12.26 -31.75
CA ALA A 732 -1.62 11.98 -30.32
C ALA A 732 -2.86 11.14 -29.93
N ASP A 733 -2.64 10.13 -29.09
CA ASP A 733 -3.60 9.14 -28.59
C ASP A 733 -4.02 8.03 -29.59
N ASP A 734 -3.50 8.03 -30.83
CA ASP A 734 -3.69 6.87 -31.73
C ASP A 734 -2.99 5.62 -31.16
N PRO A 735 -3.65 4.45 -31.06
CA PRO A 735 -2.99 3.22 -30.65
C PRO A 735 -1.97 2.79 -31.71
N LEU A 736 -0.74 2.48 -31.26
CA LEU A 736 0.40 2.14 -32.10
C LEU A 736 0.66 0.62 -32.12
N CYS A 737 0.64 -0.01 -30.95
CA CYS A 737 0.76 -1.45 -30.78
C CYS A 737 0.02 -1.89 -29.50
N GLU A 738 -0.14 -3.20 -29.28
CA GLU A 738 -0.56 -3.76 -28.00
C GLU A 738 0.59 -4.52 -27.35
N VAL A 739 0.68 -4.50 -26.01
CA VAL A 739 1.66 -5.26 -25.22
C VAL A 739 0.98 -6.07 -24.11
N GLU A 740 1.48 -7.28 -23.87
CA GLU A 740 1.01 -8.22 -22.87
C GLU A 740 1.99 -8.30 -21.70
N THR A 741 1.45 -8.24 -20.50
CA THR A 741 2.15 -8.41 -19.21
C THR A 741 1.65 -9.67 -18.50
N ASP A 742 2.23 -10.00 -17.35
CA ASP A 742 1.78 -11.08 -16.46
C ASP A 742 0.37 -10.87 -15.88
N LYS A 743 -0.19 -9.65 -15.97
CA LYS A 743 -1.49 -9.28 -15.36
C LYS A 743 -2.56 -8.86 -16.37
N ALA A 744 -2.17 -8.25 -17.49
CA ALA A 744 -3.11 -7.69 -18.47
C ALA A 744 -2.45 -7.39 -19.83
N VAL A 745 -3.29 -7.26 -20.87
CA VAL A 745 -2.92 -6.72 -22.20
C VAL A 745 -3.30 -5.24 -22.26
N PHE A 746 -2.37 -4.40 -22.69
CA PHE A 746 -2.50 -2.95 -22.80
C PHE A 746 -2.10 -2.46 -24.20
N PRO A 747 -2.90 -1.63 -24.89
CA PRO A 747 -2.38 -0.81 -25.98
C PRO A 747 -1.21 0.08 -25.49
N ILE A 748 -0.28 0.40 -26.39
CA ILE A 748 0.62 1.56 -26.29
C ILE A 748 0.18 2.55 -27.37
N GLU A 749 0.06 3.82 -26.98
CA GLU A 749 -0.49 4.88 -27.83
C GLU A 749 0.57 5.91 -28.24
N CYS A 750 0.26 6.67 -29.29
CA CYS A 750 1.08 7.74 -29.81
C CYS A 750 1.01 8.96 -28.92
N ASP A 751 2.13 9.64 -28.78
CA ASP A 751 2.36 10.60 -27.71
C ASP A 751 2.38 12.08 -28.19
N GLU A 752 2.52 12.28 -29.51
CA GLU A 752 2.48 13.55 -30.26
C GLU A 752 1.95 13.29 -31.70
N ASP A 753 1.60 14.36 -32.42
CA ASP A 753 1.23 14.30 -33.85
C ASP A 753 2.48 14.18 -34.74
N GLY A 754 2.45 13.29 -35.74
CA GLY A 754 3.57 13.12 -36.66
C GLY A 754 3.33 12.12 -37.79
N ILE A 755 4.40 11.82 -38.53
CA ILE A 755 4.43 10.73 -39.51
C ILE A 755 5.32 9.63 -38.96
N LEU A 756 4.82 8.39 -38.99
CA LEU A 756 5.54 7.21 -38.53
C LEU A 756 6.67 6.88 -39.53
N GLU A 757 7.93 7.05 -39.12
CA GLU A 757 9.10 6.84 -40.00
C GLU A 757 9.66 5.43 -39.94
N GLU A 758 9.78 4.86 -38.74
CA GLU A 758 10.46 3.59 -38.51
C GLU A 758 9.96 2.95 -37.21
N TRP A 759 9.48 1.70 -37.30
CA TRP A 759 9.32 0.83 -36.15
C TRP A 759 10.67 0.21 -35.78
N LYS A 760 11.11 0.35 -34.52
CA LYS A 760 12.32 -0.29 -33.99
C LYS A 760 12.05 -1.67 -33.37
N ILE A 761 10.79 -2.07 -33.35
CA ILE A 761 10.29 -3.35 -32.83
C ILE A 761 9.34 -4.00 -33.84
N SER A 762 8.99 -5.26 -33.63
CA SER A 762 7.99 -6.02 -34.37
C SER A 762 6.93 -6.62 -33.43
N GLU A 763 5.86 -7.17 -34.01
CA GLU A 763 4.96 -8.09 -33.27
C GLU A 763 5.76 -9.27 -32.70
N ASP A 764 5.35 -9.78 -31.54
CA ASP A 764 6.04 -10.75 -30.68
C ASP A 764 7.36 -10.30 -30.02
N ASP A 765 7.86 -9.07 -30.25
CA ASP A 765 9.06 -8.60 -29.55
C ASP A 765 8.83 -8.48 -28.03
N GLU A 766 9.76 -9.01 -27.24
CA GLU A 766 9.81 -8.80 -25.79
C GLU A 766 10.58 -7.50 -25.51
N VAL A 767 9.88 -6.50 -25.00
CA VAL A 767 10.33 -5.11 -24.90
C VAL A 767 10.41 -4.67 -23.44
N SER A 768 11.57 -4.16 -23.03
CA SER A 768 11.83 -3.72 -21.65
C SER A 768 11.30 -2.31 -21.42
N VAL A 769 10.84 -1.99 -20.20
CA VAL A 769 10.46 -0.63 -19.81
C VAL A 769 11.63 0.34 -20.10
N GLY A 770 11.38 1.36 -20.91
CA GLY A 770 12.37 2.33 -21.42
C GLY A 770 12.99 2.01 -22.79
N GLN A 771 12.65 0.87 -23.43
CA GLN A 771 13.15 0.51 -24.76
C GLN A 771 12.45 1.29 -25.89
N ASP A 772 13.20 1.74 -26.90
CA ASP A 772 12.66 2.42 -28.07
C ASP A 772 11.67 1.54 -28.87
N LEU A 773 10.49 2.08 -29.19
CA LEU A 773 9.44 1.44 -29.99
C LEU A 773 9.40 1.94 -31.43
N VAL A 774 9.25 3.25 -31.62
CA VAL A 774 8.98 3.86 -32.94
C VAL A 774 9.57 5.26 -33.05
N VAL A 775 10.00 5.63 -34.25
CA VAL A 775 10.51 6.97 -34.61
C VAL A 775 9.43 7.75 -35.36
N LEU A 776 9.16 8.97 -34.90
CA LEU A 776 8.23 9.93 -35.47
C LEU A 776 8.96 11.16 -36.00
N ARG A 777 8.52 11.69 -37.15
CA ARG A 777 8.89 13.03 -37.61
C ARG A 777 7.85 14.05 -37.15
N LEU A 778 8.29 15.05 -36.38
CA LEU A 778 7.41 16.06 -35.78
C LEU A 778 7.03 17.20 -36.74
N SER A 779 5.85 17.78 -36.56
CA SER A 779 5.44 19.06 -37.17
C SER A 779 5.64 20.23 -36.18
N GLU A 780 6.25 21.34 -36.64
CA GLU A 780 6.78 22.39 -35.76
C GLU A 780 5.75 23.18 -34.94
N LEU A 781 5.97 23.26 -33.61
CA LEU A 781 5.78 24.45 -32.78
C LEU A 781 6.64 24.32 -31.50
N ALA A 782 7.39 25.36 -31.12
CA ALA A 782 8.59 25.21 -30.25
C ALA A 782 8.43 25.73 -28.80
N PRO A 783 8.97 25.00 -27.80
CA PRO A 783 9.30 25.54 -26.47
C PRO A 783 10.79 25.33 -26.04
N PRO A 784 11.28 26.02 -24.98
CA PRO A 784 12.69 26.00 -24.57
C PRO A 784 13.09 24.94 -23.50
N LYS A 785 14.40 24.63 -23.45
CA LYS A 785 15.10 23.72 -22.49
C LYS A 785 15.23 24.36 -21.07
N ALA A 786 15.67 23.74 -19.96
CA ALA A 786 16.45 22.51 -19.63
C ALA A 786 16.25 22.14 -18.11
N ALA A 787 16.91 21.20 -17.39
CA ALA A 787 18.04 20.28 -17.63
C ALA A 787 18.14 19.10 -16.61
N LEU A 788 18.79 17.99 -17.00
CA LEU A 788 19.74 17.10 -16.27
C LEU A 788 19.62 16.81 -14.74
N ALA A 789 19.57 15.52 -14.37
CA ALA A 789 20.62 14.79 -13.61
C ALA A 789 20.32 13.28 -13.45
N THR A 790 21.34 12.43 -13.24
CA THR A 790 21.22 10.98 -12.95
C THR A 790 22.18 10.53 -11.84
N ALA A 791 21.77 9.58 -10.99
CA ALA A 791 22.62 8.93 -9.97
C ALA A 791 22.10 7.53 -9.55
N THR A 792 22.97 6.73 -8.92
CA THR A 792 22.73 5.35 -8.42
C THR A 792 23.19 5.22 -6.95
N GLY A 793 22.86 4.18 -6.17
CA GLY A 793 22.02 2.99 -6.42
C GLY A 793 22.53 1.77 -5.60
N PRO A 794 21.97 1.46 -4.42
CA PRO A 794 22.59 0.53 -3.45
C PRO A 794 22.17 -0.95 -3.58
N ILE A 795 22.93 -1.85 -2.92
CA ILE A 795 22.84 -3.33 -3.02
C ILE A 795 22.38 -3.96 -1.68
N ALA A 796 21.90 -5.22 -1.76
CA ALA A 796 21.06 -5.92 -0.76
C ALA A 796 21.78 -6.94 0.17
N TYR A 797 20.97 -7.68 0.94
CA TYR A 797 21.28 -8.48 2.15
C TYR A 797 21.75 -9.94 1.92
N ASP A 798 22.28 -10.57 2.97
CA ASP A 798 23.14 -11.77 2.92
C ASP A 798 22.45 -13.16 3.05
N THR A 799 23.25 -14.17 2.70
CA THR A 799 23.06 -15.61 2.55
C THR A 799 22.87 -16.41 3.84
N LEU A 800 22.05 -17.49 3.79
CA LEU A 800 22.24 -18.72 4.59
C LEU A 800 21.29 -19.87 4.15
N LYS A 801 21.55 -20.47 2.97
CA LYS A 801 21.11 -21.84 2.56
C LYS A 801 21.84 -22.25 1.28
N ARG A 802 22.90 -23.06 1.39
CA ARG A 802 23.78 -23.46 0.26
C ARG A 802 23.59 -24.91 -0.19
N THR A 803 22.37 -25.25 -0.61
CA THR A 803 22.08 -26.34 -1.55
C THR A 803 20.94 -25.88 -2.45
N GLY A 804 21.25 -25.39 -3.65
CA GLY A 804 20.23 -25.05 -4.64
C GLY A 804 19.63 -26.31 -5.25
N GLY A 805 18.34 -26.27 -5.62
CA GLY A 805 17.64 -27.41 -6.26
C GLY A 805 18.11 -27.76 -7.68
N LEU A 806 19.13 -27.07 -8.19
CA LEU A 806 19.80 -27.37 -9.46
C LEU A 806 21.31 -27.41 -9.23
N SER A 807 22.01 -28.30 -9.93
CA SER A 807 23.47 -28.39 -9.83
C SER A 807 24.13 -27.11 -10.34
N SER A 808 25.31 -26.77 -9.80
CA SER A 808 26.08 -25.61 -10.25
C SER A 808 26.53 -25.71 -11.71
N GLU A 809 26.57 -26.92 -12.27
CA GLU A 809 26.79 -27.18 -13.69
C GLU A 809 25.54 -26.85 -14.53
N ALA A 810 24.35 -27.27 -14.10
CA ALA A 810 23.09 -26.90 -14.75
C ALA A 810 22.88 -25.37 -14.71
N VAL A 811 23.13 -24.72 -13.57
CA VAL A 811 23.04 -23.25 -13.44
C VAL A 811 24.00 -22.52 -14.38
N LYS A 812 25.21 -23.07 -14.63
CA LYS A 812 26.14 -22.54 -15.66
C LYS A 812 25.65 -22.81 -17.08
N GLN A 813 25.08 -23.97 -17.37
CA GLN A 813 24.54 -24.31 -18.69
C GLN A 813 23.29 -23.51 -19.06
N LEU A 814 22.56 -22.97 -18.07
CA LEU A 814 21.46 -22.02 -18.29
C LEU A 814 21.94 -20.63 -18.78
N GLN A 815 23.22 -20.29 -18.60
CA GLN A 815 23.74 -18.97 -19.00
C GLN A 815 23.80 -18.85 -20.53
N GLY A 816 22.96 -17.97 -21.10
CA GLY A 816 22.92 -17.66 -22.52
C GLY A 816 21.85 -18.39 -23.34
N ILE A 817 20.96 -19.17 -22.70
CA ILE A 817 19.72 -19.66 -23.32
C ILE A 817 18.74 -18.47 -23.41
N VAL A 818 17.96 -18.40 -24.50
CA VAL A 818 16.80 -17.49 -24.59
C VAL A 818 15.53 -18.35 -24.49
N PRO A 819 15.00 -18.64 -23.29
CA PRO A 819 13.87 -19.55 -23.15
C PRO A 819 12.57 -18.88 -23.61
N ALA A 820 11.85 -19.51 -24.52
CA ALA A 820 10.46 -19.16 -24.84
C ALA A 820 9.54 -20.34 -24.50
N THR A 821 8.31 -20.06 -24.09
CA THR A 821 7.33 -21.10 -23.71
C THR A 821 6.04 -20.93 -24.51
N ILE A 822 5.49 -22.04 -24.99
CA ILE A 822 4.16 -22.12 -25.58
C ILE A 822 3.39 -23.23 -24.89
N ASP A 823 2.18 -22.94 -24.42
CA ASP A 823 1.25 -23.98 -23.99
C ASP A 823 0.18 -24.29 -25.04
N MET A 824 -0.41 -25.48 -24.94
CA MET A 824 -1.54 -25.88 -25.75
C MET A 824 -2.42 -26.88 -24.99
N THR A 825 -3.72 -26.60 -24.93
CA THR A 825 -4.70 -27.57 -24.42
C THR A 825 -4.96 -28.67 -25.47
N CYS A 826 -4.92 -29.92 -25.03
CA CYS A 826 -5.03 -31.12 -25.88
C CYS A 826 -6.09 -32.08 -25.32
N ARG A 827 -7.01 -32.56 -26.17
CA ARG A 827 -8.01 -33.56 -25.74
C ARG A 827 -7.35 -34.89 -25.39
N TRP A 828 -7.74 -35.45 -24.26
CA TRP A 828 -7.13 -36.64 -23.65
C TRP A 828 -7.88 -37.96 -23.94
N GLU A 829 -9.11 -37.84 -24.42
CA GLU A 829 -10.08 -38.92 -24.65
C GLU A 829 -9.47 -40.11 -25.42
N ALA A 830 -8.75 -39.86 -26.51
CA ALA A 830 -8.15 -40.91 -27.35
C ALA A 830 -7.09 -41.75 -26.60
N VAL A 831 -6.15 -41.11 -25.89
CA VAL A 831 -5.11 -41.81 -25.11
C VAL A 831 -5.70 -42.54 -23.90
N ARG A 832 -6.70 -41.95 -23.23
CA ARG A 832 -7.45 -42.62 -22.17
C ARG A 832 -8.16 -43.87 -22.69
N ASP A 833 -8.85 -43.77 -23.82
CA ASP A 833 -9.63 -44.86 -24.37
C ASP A 833 -8.73 -45.96 -24.94
N ALA A 834 -7.61 -45.63 -25.58
CA ALA A 834 -6.56 -46.59 -25.96
C ALA A 834 -5.98 -47.33 -24.73
N ARG A 835 -5.73 -46.63 -23.61
CA ARG A 835 -5.36 -47.27 -22.34
C ARG A 835 -6.45 -48.20 -21.80
N LEU A 836 -7.73 -47.87 -21.99
CA LEU A 836 -8.84 -48.73 -21.57
C LEU A 836 -9.02 -49.95 -22.50
N ARG A 837 -8.73 -49.83 -23.81
CA ARG A 837 -8.74 -50.95 -24.77
C ARG A 837 -7.60 -51.93 -24.49
N SER A 838 -6.37 -51.45 -24.28
CA SER A 838 -5.20 -52.31 -24.02
C SER A 838 -5.32 -53.20 -22.77
N LYS A 839 -6.15 -52.83 -21.78
CA LYS A 839 -6.50 -53.75 -20.66
C LYS A 839 -7.05 -55.10 -21.10
N LYS A 840 -7.51 -55.22 -22.36
CA LYS A 840 -8.08 -56.43 -22.96
C LYS A 840 -7.16 -57.12 -23.98
N THR A 841 -5.98 -56.57 -24.28
CA THR A 841 -5.01 -57.18 -25.21
C THR A 841 -3.97 -58.02 -24.47
N PRO A 842 -3.30 -59.00 -25.13
CA PRO A 842 -2.34 -59.88 -24.46
C PRO A 842 -1.10 -59.20 -23.87
N GLY A 843 -0.77 -57.97 -24.29
CA GLY A 843 0.40 -57.21 -23.82
C GLY A 843 0.21 -56.47 -22.49
N GLY A 844 -1.01 -56.37 -21.97
CA GLY A 844 -1.31 -55.64 -20.73
C GLY A 844 -1.62 -54.15 -20.93
N THR A 845 -1.66 -53.38 -19.84
CA THR A 845 -2.17 -52.00 -19.87
C THR A 845 -1.11 -51.00 -20.31
N LEU A 846 -1.26 -50.43 -21.50
CA LEU A 846 -0.35 -49.44 -22.08
C LEU A 846 -0.26 -48.18 -21.21
N SER A 847 0.96 -47.71 -20.98
CA SER A 847 1.27 -46.50 -20.20
C SER A 847 0.89 -45.23 -20.97
N THR A 848 0.14 -44.32 -20.35
CA THR A 848 -0.19 -43.01 -20.97
C THR A 848 1.06 -42.20 -21.29
N ALA A 849 2.06 -42.24 -20.41
CA ALA A 849 3.34 -41.56 -20.63
C ALA A 849 4.07 -42.10 -21.88
N THR A 850 3.97 -43.40 -22.16
CA THR A 850 4.55 -44.02 -23.36
C THR A 850 3.77 -43.62 -24.61
N MET A 851 2.43 -43.60 -24.56
CA MET A 851 1.60 -43.13 -25.66
C MET A 851 1.85 -41.65 -26.00
N THR A 852 2.01 -40.78 -24.99
CA THR A 852 2.37 -39.37 -25.22
C THR A 852 3.80 -39.20 -25.73
N ALA A 853 4.77 -39.93 -25.18
CA ALA A 853 6.15 -39.85 -25.62
C ALA A 853 6.33 -40.36 -27.07
N TRP A 854 5.52 -41.32 -27.51
CA TRP A 854 5.48 -41.74 -28.91
C TRP A 854 4.96 -40.62 -29.83
N ALA A 855 3.90 -39.91 -29.44
CA ALA A 855 3.42 -38.74 -30.20
C ALA A 855 4.50 -37.65 -30.32
N VAL A 856 5.26 -37.41 -29.24
CA VAL A 856 6.45 -36.54 -29.25
C VAL A 856 7.53 -37.06 -30.21
N ALA A 857 7.87 -38.35 -30.16
CA ALA A 857 8.84 -38.96 -31.07
C ALA A 857 8.43 -38.86 -32.54
N GLN A 858 7.14 -39.05 -32.87
CA GLN A 858 6.65 -38.90 -34.25
C GLN A 858 6.65 -37.44 -34.71
N ALA A 859 6.49 -36.47 -33.80
CA ALA A 859 6.68 -35.06 -34.13
C ALA A 859 8.17 -34.74 -34.37
N MET A 860 9.10 -35.24 -33.54
CA MET A 860 10.54 -35.02 -33.73
C MET A 860 11.04 -35.51 -35.09
N LYS A 861 10.49 -36.61 -35.65
CA LYS A 861 10.79 -37.09 -37.01
C LYS A 861 10.51 -36.06 -38.12
N LYS A 862 9.62 -35.10 -37.89
CA LYS A 862 9.21 -34.06 -38.87
C LYS A 862 9.88 -32.71 -38.64
N HIS A 863 10.35 -32.46 -37.43
CA HIS A 863 10.79 -31.14 -36.99
C HIS A 863 12.28 -31.18 -36.61
N GLU A 864 13.13 -31.07 -37.64
CA GLU A 864 14.60 -31.26 -37.56
C GLU A 864 15.26 -30.48 -36.42
N ARG A 865 14.77 -29.26 -36.14
CA ARG A 865 15.25 -28.45 -35.01
C ARG A 865 15.05 -29.19 -33.68
N PHE A 866 13.84 -29.66 -33.37
CA PHE A 866 13.57 -30.44 -32.14
C PHE A 866 14.29 -31.80 -32.08
N ALA A 867 14.86 -32.27 -33.20
CA ALA A 867 15.74 -33.43 -33.24
C ALA A 867 17.24 -33.09 -33.06
N SER A 868 17.61 -31.80 -33.02
CA SER A 868 18.98 -31.32 -32.89
C SER A 868 19.43 -31.17 -31.42
N VAL A 869 20.76 -31.12 -31.21
CA VAL A 869 21.38 -30.86 -29.90
C VAL A 869 22.30 -29.63 -29.95
N VAL A 870 22.40 -28.90 -28.84
CA VAL A 870 23.37 -27.80 -28.70
C VAL A 870 24.72 -28.33 -28.23
N ARG A 871 25.80 -27.85 -28.86
CA ARG A 871 27.18 -28.05 -28.42
C ARG A 871 27.93 -26.72 -28.47
N GLY A 872 28.27 -26.18 -27.30
CA GLY A 872 28.76 -24.80 -27.22
C GLY A 872 27.70 -23.83 -27.72
N ASN A 873 28.03 -23.03 -28.74
CA ASN A 873 27.10 -22.12 -29.41
C ASN A 873 26.57 -22.66 -30.75
N ASP A 874 26.79 -23.94 -31.09
CA ASP A 874 26.37 -24.53 -32.37
C ASP A 874 25.22 -25.52 -32.20
N LEU A 875 24.18 -25.37 -33.03
CA LEU A 875 23.10 -26.34 -33.18
C LEU A 875 23.52 -27.45 -34.15
N ASN A 876 23.50 -28.69 -33.67
CA ASN A 876 23.95 -29.86 -34.42
C ASN A 876 22.77 -30.81 -34.66
N TYR A 877 22.37 -30.94 -35.93
CA TYR A 877 21.40 -31.94 -36.39
C TYR A 877 22.13 -33.16 -36.98
N ASP A 878 21.84 -34.36 -36.49
CA ASP A 878 22.25 -35.62 -37.12
C ASP A 878 20.97 -36.44 -37.43
N PRO A 879 20.55 -36.53 -38.71
CA PRO A 879 19.35 -37.26 -39.08
C PRO A 879 19.46 -38.78 -38.83
N ASN A 880 20.66 -39.29 -38.51
CA ASN A 880 20.87 -40.69 -38.13
C ASN A 880 20.87 -40.89 -36.61
N ARG A 881 20.70 -39.85 -35.78
CA ARG A 881 20.79 -39.92 -34.31
C ARG A 881 19.85 -38.91 -33.65
N ILE A 882 18.64 -39.36 -33.36
CA ILE A 882 17.61 -38.57 -32.66
C ILE A 882 17.29 -39.32 -31.36
N ASP A 883 17.63 -38.71 -30.22
CA ASP A 883 17.49 -39.31 -28.89
C ASP A 883 16.48 -38.48 -28.06
N LEU A 884 15.52 -39.16 -27.40
CA LEU A 884 14.46 -38.55 -26.59
C LEU A 884 14.75 -38.75 -25.09
N GLY A 885 14.65 -37.67 -24.30
CA GLY A 885 14.81 -37.70 -22.85
C GLY A 885 13.48 -37.69 -22.10
N VAL A 886 13.45 -38.27 -20.90
CA VAL A 886 12.34 -38.18 -19.96
C VAL A 886 12.86 -37.96 -18.55
N ALA A 887 12.35 -36.94 -17.86
CA ALA A 887 12.68 -36.64 -16.48
C ALA A 887 12.10 -37.70 -15.51
N VAL A 888 12.94 -38.19 -14.60
CA VAL A 888 12.63 -39.25 -13.64
C VAL A 888 13.07 -38.80 -12.25
N ALA A 889 12.11 -38.61 -11.34
CA ALA A 889 12.40 -38.34 -9.94
C ALA A 889 12.99 -39.59 -9.25
N LEU A 890 14.03 -39.37 -8.44
CA LEU A 890 14.68 -40.37 -7.59
C LEU A 890 14.35 -40.09 -6.11
N GLN A 891 15.02 -40.77 -5.18
CA GLN A 891 14.87 -40.49 -3.74
C GLN A 891 15.62 -39.20 -3.36
N GLY A 892 15.14 -38.50 -2.32
CA GLY A 892 15.88 -37.36 -1.76
C GLY A 892 15.80 -36.05 -2.55
N ASP A 893 14.75 -35.86 -3.36
CA ASP A 893 14.56 -34.69 -4.26
C ASP A 893 15.56 -34.63 -5.44
N GLU A 894 16.23 -35.75 -5.74
CA GLU A 894 17.10 -35.89 -6.91
C GLU A 894 16.30 -36.14 -8.21
N LEU A 895 16.81 -35.61 -9.33
CA LEU A 895 16.19 -35.72 -10.65
C LEU A 895 17.19 -36.26 -11.70
N GLU A 896 16.81 -37.35 -12.36
CA GLU A 896 17.57 -37.95 -13.46
C GLU A 896 16.80 -37.94 -14.79
N THR A 897 17.44 -38.36 -15.88
CA THR A 897 16.87 -38.32 -17.23
C THR A 897 17.08 -39.66 -17.93
N ALA A 898 15.99 -40.41 -18.12
CA ALA A 898 15.99 -41.62 -18.92
C ALA A 898 16.12 -41.24 -20.41
N VAL A 899 16.99 -41.94 -21.15
CA VAL A 899 17.24 -41.65 -22.58
C VAL A 899 16.77 -42.81 -23.45
N VAL A 900 15.96 -42.51 -24.45
CA VAL A 900 15.57 -43.43 -25.54
C VAL A 900 16.35 -43.04 -26.79
N LYS A 901 17.35 -43.86 -27.11
CA LYS A 901 18.29 -43.61 -28.21
C LYS A 901 17.67 -43.99 -29.55
N ASP A 902 18.05 -43.25 -30.60
CA ASP A 902 17.68 -43.55 -31.99
C ASP A 902 16.16 -43.71 -32.22
N VAL A 903 15.36 -42.91 -31.51
CA VAL A 903 13.89 -43.02 -31.41
C VAL A 903 13.18 -42.99 -32.78
N HIS A 904 13.79 -42.33 -33.75
CA HIS A 904 13.31 -42.24 -35.14
C HIS A 904 13.32 -43.58 -35.90
N LYS A 905 14.15 -44.55 -35.47
CA LYS A 905 14.27 -45.89 -36.08
C LYS A 905 13.33 -46.92 -35.46
N LEU A 906 12.64 -46.57 -34.38
CA LEU A 906 11.76 -47.49 -33.66
C LEU A 906 10.34 -47.42 -34.23
N GLU A 907 9.76 -48.60 -34.46
CA GLU A 907 8.32 -48.81 -34.62
C GLU A 907 7.66 -48.99 -33.25
N TRP A 908 6.32 -48.89 -33.17
CA TRP A 908 5.58 -48.80 -31.90
C TRP A 908 5.98 -49.86 -30.87
N ASP A 909 5.96 -51.15 -31.22
CA ASP A 909 6.26 -52.25 -30.30
C ASP A 909 7.69 -52.15 -29.72
N GLY A 910 8.66 -51.80 -30.56
CA GLY A 910 10.06 -51.61 -30.16
C GLY A 910 10.29 -50.32 -29.35
N PHE A 911 9.53 -49.27 -29.63
CA PHE A 911 9.54 -48.06 -28.81
C PHE A 911 8.95 -48.30 -27.43
N GLU A 912 7.84 -49.03 -27.33
CA GLU A 912 7.22 -49.35 -26.04
C GLU A 912 8.19 -50.11 -25.12
N GLU A 913 8.84 -51.15 -25.65
CA GLU A 913 9.80 -51.96 -24.87
C GLU A 913 10.97 -51.11 -24.38
N VAL A 914 11.67 -50.41 -25.29
CA VAL A 914 12.86 -49.60 -24.97
C VAL A 914 12.51 -48.42 -24.04
N PHE A 915 11.38 -47.74 -24.26
CA PHE A 915 10.96 -46.61 -23.42
C PHE A 915 10.68 -47.05 -21.97
N ASN A 916 9.95 -48.16 -21.81
CA ASN A 916 9.64 -48.71 -20.50
C ASN A 916 10.88 -49.30 -19.80
N GLU A 917 11.83 -49.87 -20.55
CA GLU A 917 13.11 -50.34 -20.00
C GLU A 917 13.98 -49.18 -19.52
N SER A 918 14.19 -48.15 -20.33
CA SER A 918 14.96 -46.95 -19.93
C SER A 918 14.40 -46.31 -18.65
N LEU A 919 13.08 -46.16 -18.53
CA LEU A 919 12.45 -45.64 -17.31
C LEU A 919 12.69 -46.53 -16.08
N LYS A 920 12.72 -47.86 -16.22
CA LYS A 920 13.02 -48.79 -15.12
C LYS A 920 14.49 -48.68 -14.69
N ARG A 921 15.41 -48.72 -15.66
CA ARG A 921 16.86 -48.64 -15.42
C ARG A 921 17.22 -47.35 -14.68
N THR A 922 16.74 -46.20 -15.14
CA THR A 922 17.01 -44.91 -14.48
C THR A 922 16.41 -44.83 -13.07
N ARG A 923 15.21 -45.37 -12.82
CA ARG A 923 14.64 -45.46 -11.46
C ARG A 923 15.44 -46.34 -10.49
N HIS A 924 16.26 -47.25 -11.01
CA HIS A 924 17.18 -48.07 -10.23
C HIS A 924 18.61 -47.49 -10.15
N GLY A 925 18.81 -46.24 -10.58
CA GLY A 925 20.09 -45.52 -10.47
C GLY A 925 21.05 -45.73 -11.65
N GLU A 926 20.62 -46.40 -12.73
CA GLU A 926 21.42 -46.49 -13.95
C GLU A 926 21.30 -45.21 -14.79
N VAL A 927 22.40 -44.46 -14.89
CA VAL A 927 22.46 -43.20 -15.64
C VAL A 927 23.00 -43.46 -17.05
N ASP A 928 22.18 -43.13 -18.06
CA ASP A 928 22.60 -43.07 -19.45
C ASP A 928 23.02 -41.63 -19.82
N SER A 929 24.00 -41.46 -20.72
CA SER A 929 24.61 -40.13 -20.94
C SER A 929 23.64 -39.13 -21.58
N LYS A 930 23.35 -38.03 -20.86
CA LYS A 930 22.48 -36.93 -21.30
C LYS A 930 23.07 -36.08 -22.43
N ASN A 931 24.36 -36.24 -22.76
CA ASN A 931 25.14 -35.42 -23.71
C ASN A 931 24.70 -35.52 -25.19
N ARG A 932 23.51 -36.08 -25.44
CA ARG A 932 22.90 -36.35 -26.74
C ARG A 932 21.38 -36.14 -26.79
N VAL A 933 20.73 -35.76 -25.69
CA VAL A 933 19.27 -35.61 -25.64
C VAL A 933 18.83 -34.34 -26.37
N SER A 934 18.04 -34.47 -27.44
CA SER A 934 17.56 -33.32 -28.24
C SER A 934 16.40 -32.58 -27.55
N LEU A 935 15.44 -33.34 -27.02
CA LEU A 935 14.27 -32.86 -26.29
C LEU A 935 14.04 -33.72 -25.05
N SER A 936 13.65 -33.08 -23.94
CA SER A 936 13.27 -33.77 -22.69
C SER A 936 11.76 -33.68 -22.43
N ILE A 937 11.15 -34.74 -21.90
CA ILE A 937 9.76 -34.73 -21.42
C ILE A 937 9.75 -34.68 -19.89
N SER A 938 9.02 -33.73 -19.32
CA SER A 938 8.70 -33.69 -17.89
C SER A 938 7.21 -33.97 -17.69
N SER A 939 6.85 -34.74 -16.66
CA SER A 939 5.44 -34.88 -16.28
C SER A 939 5.30 -35.07 -14.79
N MET A 940 4.48 -34.20 -14.19
CA MET A 940 4.09 -34.27 -12.77
C MET A 940 2.62 -34.69 -12.62
N ALA A 941 2.06 -35.39 -13.62
CA ALA A 941 0.67 -35.87 -13.59
C ALA A 941 0.38 -36.78 -12.37
N ALA A 942 1.39 -37.51 -11.87
CA ALA A 942 1.31 -38.31 -10.64
C ALA A 942 1.05 -37.47 -9.37
N TYR A 943 1.41 -36.19 -9.39
CA TYR A 943 1.19 -35.21 -8.31
C TYR A 943 -0.04 -34.31 -8.59
N ASN A 944 -0.87 -34.64 -9.59
CA ASN A 944 -2.04 -33.87 -10.01
C ASN A 944 -1.73 -32.42 -10.47
N VAL A 945 -0.49 -32.14 -10.88
CA VAL A 945 -0.07 -30.82 -11.41
C VAL A 945 -0.60 -30.67 -12.83
N ARG A 946 -1.46 -29.68 -13.06
CA ARG A 946 -2.13 -29.44 -14.36
C ARG A 946 -1.27 -28.68 -15.36
N SER A 947 -0.50 -27.71 -14.90
CA SER A 947 0.42 -26.92 -15.71
C SER A 947 1.66 -26.57 -14.90
N ALA A 948 2.81 -26.50 -15.56
CA ALA A 948 4.08 -26.03 -15.04
C ALA A 948 4.96 -25.59 -16.23
N ILE A 949 5.80 -24.57 -16.04
CA ILE A 949 6.76 -24.12 -17.05
C ILE A 949 8.05 -24.92 -16.87
N PRO A 950 8.44 -25.80 -17.80
CA PRO A 950 9.71 -26.52 -17.71
C PRO A 950 10.89 -25.61 -18.06
N ILE A 951 12.10 -25.98 -17.61
CA ILE A 951 13.33 -25.31 -18.03
C ILE A 951 14.02 -26.09 -19.16
N VAL A 952 14.70 -25.37 -20.06
CA VAL A 952 15.58 -25.98 -21.08
C VAL A 952 16.95 -26.18 -20.47
N VAL A 953 17.49 -27.40 -20.52
CA VAL A 953 18.85 -27.70 -20.03
C VAL A 953 19.68 -28.27 -21.19
N PRO A 954 20.70 -27.54 -21.68
CA PRO A 954 21.60 -28.00 -22.72
C PRO A 954 22.25 -29.34 -22.34
N PRO A 955 22.45 -30.27 -23.30
CA PRO A 955 22.40 -30.07 -24.75
C PRO A 955 20.99 -30.11 -25.36
N SER A 956 19.95 -30.36 -24.57
CA SER A 956 18.57 -30.31 -25.06
C SER A 956 18.17 -28.90 -25.40
N ILE A 957 17.43 -28.74 -26.49
CA ILE A 957 16.98 -27.44 -26.98
C ILE A 957 15.54 -27.11 -26.59
N ALA A 958 14.82 -28.11 -26.06
CA ALA A 958 13.46 -27.98 -25.59
C ALA A 958 13.15 -28.98 -24.47
N THR A 959 12.23 -28.59 -23.59
CA THR A 959 11.60 -29.48 -22.63
C THR A 959 10.08 -29.32 -22.72
N LEU A 960 9.38 -30.45 -22.90
CA LEU A 960 7.92 -30.50 -22.93
C LEU A 960 7.39 -31.00 -21.58
N PHE A 961 6.63 -30.15 -20.88
CA PHE A 961 5.83 -30.55 -19.74
C PHE A 961 4.46 -31.10 -20.17
N ILE A 962 4.05 -32.21 -19.57
CA ILE A 962 2.74 -32.86 -19.79
C ILE A 962 1.99 -32.92 -18.46
N GLY A 963 0.90 -32.16 -18.37
CA GLY A 963 0.07 -32.02 -17.17
C GLY A 963 -0.85 -33.20 -16.84
N ALA A 964 -1.41 -33.18 -15.63
CA ALA A 964 -2.50 -34.07 -15.22
C ALA A 964 -3.80 -33.77 -16.01
N PRO A 965 -4.62 -34.78 -16.33
CA PRO A 965 -5.89 -34.57 -17.02
C PRO A 965 -6.93 -33.87 -16.13
N TYR A 966 -7.73 -32.98 -16.73
CA TYR A 966 -8.81 -32.26 -16.09
C TYR A 966 -9.98 -32.04 -17.06
N LEU A 967 -11.14 -31.64 -16.53
CA LEU A 967 -12.32 -31.36 -17.33
C LEU A 967 -12.44 -29.86 -17.65
N LEU A 968 -12.80 -29.56 -18.89
CA LEU A 968 -13.25 -28.23 -19.35
C LEU A 968 -14.62 -28.38 -20.03
N PRO A 969 -15.46 -27.33 -20.07
CA PRO A 969 -16.65 -27.32 -20.93
C PRO A 969 -16.26 -27.62 -22.39
N ASP A 970 -17.03 -28.47 -23.09
CA ASP A 970 -16.83 -28.66 -24.53
C ASP A 970 -17.55 -27.54 -25.30
N PRO A 971 -16.85 -26.58 -25.95
CA PRO A 971 -17.48 -25.50 -26.71
C PRO A 971 -18.19 -26.01 -27.98
N LYS A 972 -18.10 -27.30 -28.30
CA LYS A 972 -18.91 -27.96 -29.35
C LYS A 972 -20.19 -28.59 -28.79
N SER A 973 -20.34 -28.74 -27.47
CA SER A 973 -21.59 -29.19 -26.87
C SER A 973 -22.58 -28.03 -26.75
N LYS A 974 -23.82 -28.28 -27.16
CA LYS A 974 -24.96 -27.39 -26.92
C LYS A 974 -25.70 -27.70 -25.61
N GLY A 975 -25.26 -28.72 -24.87
CA GLY A 975 -25.91 -29.24 -23.66
C GLY A 975 -25.14 -29.02 -22.35
N GLY A 976 -23.97 -28.36 -22.40
CA GLY A 976 -23.12 -28.15 -21.23
C GLY A 976 -22.23 -29.36 -20.86
N ASP A 977 -21.97 -30.26 -21.81
CA ASP A 977 -21.04 -31.38 -21.59
C ASP A 977 -19.60 -30.88 -21.38
N THR A 978 -18.79 -31.69 -20.70
CA THR A 978 -17.35 -31.43 -20.48
C THR A 978 -16.47 -32.38 -21.30
N MET A 979 -15.40 -31.86 -21.90
CA MET A 979 -14.32 -32.68 -22.47
C MET A 979 -13.19 -32.92 -21.45
N GLU A 980 -12.47 -34.02 -21.60
CA GLU A 980 -11.26 -34.33 -20.82
C GLU A 980 -10.01 -33.86 -21.58
N VAL A 981 -9.19 -33.03 -20.94
CA VAL A 981 -8.01 -32.39 -21.54
C VAL A 981 -6.78 -32.48 -20.66
N ILE A 982 -5.61 -32.31 -21.27
CA ILE A 982 -4.32 -32.03 -20.61
C ILE A 982 -3.72 -30.73 -21.14
N SER A 983 -2.90 -30.06 -20.33
CA SER A 983 -2.02 -28.98 -20.80
C SER A 983 -0.69 -29.57 -21.27
N LEU A 984 -0.26 -29.18 -22.46
CA LEU A 984 1.08 -29.42 -23.00
C LEU A 984 1.83 -28.10 -22.95
N VAL A 985 2.91 -27.98 -22.16
CA VAL A 985 3.69 -26.73 -22.02
C VAL A 985 5.11 -26.96 -22.53
N LEU A 986 5.45 -26.39 -23.68
CA LEU A 986 6.74 -26.57 -24.34
C LEU A 986 7.61 -25.32 -24.13
N THR A 987 8.70 -25.47 -23.39
CA THR A 987 9.75 -24.44 -23.30
C THR A 987 10.91 -24.84 -24.19
N PHE A 988 11.45 -23.90 -24.97
CA PHE A 988 12.49 -24.13 -25.96
C PHE A 988 13.45 -22.94 -26.05
N ASP A 989 14.66 -23.19 -26.55
CA ASP A 989 15.68 -22.17 -26.76
C ASP A 989 15.39 -21.39 -28.05
N HIS A 990 14.94 -20.15 -27.90
CA HIS A 990 14.49 -19.27 -28.99
C HIS A 990 15.64 -18.79 -29.89
N ARG A 991 16.90 -19.03 -29.50
CA ARG A 991 18.06 -18.93 -30.41
C ARG A 991 17.95 -19.91 -31.58
N TRP A 992 17.26 -21.04 -31.38
CA TRP A 992 17.23 -22.16 -32.31
C TRP A 992 15.87 -22.42 -32.92
N ILE A 993 14.78 -22.10 -32.23
CA ILE A 993 13.40 -22.36 -32.68
C ILE A 993 12.59 -21.09 -32.47
N ASN A 994 11.79 -20.66 -33.45
CA ASN A 994 10.88 -19.54 -33.26
C ASN A 994 9.48 -20.01 -32.82
N GLY A 995 8.65 -19.08 -32.33
CA GLY A 995 7.28 -19.36 -31.88
C GLY A 995 6.46 -20.19 -32.89
N VAL A 996 6.50 -19.86 -34.18
CA VAL A 996 5.77 -20.61 -35.23
C VAL A 996 6.27 -22.05 -35.38
N GLY A 997 7.60 -22.28 -35.37
CA GLY A 997 8.17 -23.62 -35.43
C GLY A 997 7.81 -24.47 -34.22
N ALA A 998 7.81 -23.87 -33.04
CA ALA A 998 7.41 -24.52 -31.79
C ALA A 998 5.90 -24.80 -31.72
N ALA A 999 5.05 -23.86 -32.12
CA ALA A 999 3.60 -24.07 -32.22
C ALA A 999 3.25 -25.16 -33.24
N SER A 1000 3.97 -25.23 -34.36
CA SER A 1000 3.81 -26.28 -35.38
C SER A 1000 4.18 -27.67 -34.84
N PHE A 1001 5.31 -27.78 -34.14
CA PHE A 1001 5.70 -29.02 -33.43
C PHE A 1001 4.66 -29.41 -32.37
N LEU A 1002 4.27 -28.49 -31.49
CA LEU A 1002 3.31 -28.74 -30.41
C LEU A 1002 1.92 -29.10 -30.95
N SER A 1003 1.51 -28.50 -32.07
CA SER A 1003 0.30 -28.88 -32.81
C SER A 1003 0.37 -30.31 -33.35
N ASP A 1004 1.53 -30.76 -33.84
CA ASP A 1004 1.70 -32.15 -34.29
C ASP A 1004 1.77 -33.15 -33.14
N VAL A 1005 2.37 -32.79 -31.99
CA VAL A 1005 2.29 -33.58 -30.75
C VAL A 1005 0.83 -33.71 -30.30
N ARG A 1006 0.10 -32.59 -30.23
CA ARG A 1006 -1.33 -32.55 -29.91
C ARG A 1006 -2.13 -33.45 -30.85
N LYS A 1007 -1.98 -33.33 -32.17
CA LYS A 1007 -2.68 -34.19 -33.15
C LYS A 1007 -2.34 -35.67 -32.95
N GLY A 1008 -1.11 -36.00 -32.58
CA GLY A 1008 -0.68 -37.37 -32.28
C GLY A 1008 -1.35 -37.96 -31.03
N ILE A 1009 -1.60 -37.12 -30.01
CA ILE A 1009 -2.33 -37.50 -28.79
C ILE A 1009 -3.85 -37.58 -29.07
N GLU A 1010 -4.44 -36.54 -29.68
CA GLU A 1010 -5.89 -36.48 -29.97
C GLU A 1010 -6.37 -37.52 -30.99
N ARG A 1011 -5.45 -38.11 -31.77
CA ARG A 1011 -5.73 -39.15 -32.79
C ARG A 1011 -4.99 -40.46 -32.52
N PHE A 1012 -4.60 -40.70 -31.26
CA PHE A 1012 -3.84 -41.90 -30.92
C PHE A 1012 -4.68 -43.17 -31.14
N ASP A 1013 -4.34 -43.95 -32.17
CA ASP A 1013 -5.08 -45.16 -32.56
C ASP A 1013 -4.13 -46.26 -33.08
N LEU A 1014 -3.39 -46.87 -32.16
CA LEU A 1014 -2.47 -47.99 -32.41
C LEU A 1014 -2.84 -49.24 -31.58
N VAL A 1015 -4.10 -49.32 -31.10
CA VAL A 1015 -4.56 -50.22 -30.01
C VAL A 1015 -5.99 -50.74 -30.22
#